data_AF-A0A372K558-F1
#
_entry.id   AF-A0A372K558-F1
#
_cell.length_a   1.000
_cell.length_b   1.000
_cell.length_c   1.000
_cell.angle_alpha   90.00
_cell.angle_beta   90.00
_cell.angle_gamma   90.00
#
_symmetry.space_group_name_H-M   'P 1'
#
loop_
_entity.id
_entity.type
_entity.pdbx_description
1 polymer ?
#
loop_
_entity_poly.entity_id
_entity_poly.type
_entity_poly.pdbx_seq_one_letter_code
_entity_poly.pdbx_strand_id
1 'polypeptide(L)'
;MASNYEEICEGNRESYGTKGAQKSGKLAAGLYDDRTHFIFELMQNAEDALGRRGDWHGSRKVSFTLNPTRLTLSHFGKPFDEADVRSVCDIAESTKNEFSIGRFGLGFKSVYTVTDLPEIHSGDEDFAIESYVFPQRLERSARAADETRIILPFKPEDRSAAQDITTGFRNLGPGALLFLRHIDEINWSVEGGASGFYLRNNPEPLGPNVQRITVIGKEDDRPEVDQNWLVFHRDVFSAEQKKVGRVEIAFALVAAVKDSPGRWTVQPLAKSPLVVFFPTVVESHLGFLVQGPYRTTPSRDNIPPGEPWNQHLVKETSNLLVEAMRWMRDKEMLDVSALRCLPLDGEKFPENSRFAPMFDAVRQAFREEALLPTFDGRHVTAHQAKLARTQELRELFSPEQVAALFGPDVAAWLSGDITQDKAPEIRQYLMRELDIDEITPTKLVPSLTKSFLETQSDEWVLRLYEFLSGQEKALRRHLDTVPLIRLDDGTHVVARENGKAKAFLPSAIATSFPTMRRAVCATPEARQFLSSLGITEPDPVDDVIWNLLPKYQQEEVDVGDDAYAADIERISAAFSTDSTAQKEKLRSALRNTTFVMVVDTGDGKAYAAKPGDVYIATDRLQQLFAGVPDILIVDNEYDCLRGEEIRDLLVSCGASRYLMPHASPSGLGNTEKAQIRREAGLERASWESSPEDFSLRGLKQLLEFLPTLKPEEAAGRVKVLWEALADLEGRGTAAFYGAYKWGYSHETKTARFDATFVRTLNQVAWVPNADGELVPPSLVVFDTLGWKPNPFLQTKIAFKPPIIDQLAKEAGIDPAALDLLRKLGITNVADLTSRLGITNPPFEPEPSTASEPEADEPSDGDVYDDAKDLYGDDMPDIPPGTPDPDGGDGVGGGAGRGDQGRSGTGASRGGGLGNGGTPGTSNAHGASGGKGNGNSHRNRTPGQTGGRPFISYVGTHPDDDGADPDGLDQATRMQIERHAIDLIIKLEPALRRTPEGNRGFDLYEADPGGKQLRWVEVKSMTGSLEDRPVALSHTQFDHAREKGSAYWLYVVEHATDPTKARVLRIQNPVGLAQTFTFDRGWREIAQTELPL
;
A
#
# COMPACT_ATOMS: atom_id res chain seq x y z
N MET A 1 29.66 -44.17 70.57
CA MET A 1 29.59 -43.61 71.93
C MET A 1 29.28 -42.13 71.79
N ALA A 2 28.40 -41.59 72.63
CA ALA A 2 28.07 -40.16 72.64
C ALA A 2 29.28 -39.31 73.01
N SER A 3 29.31 -38.08 72.51
CA SER A 3 30.36 -37.11 72.76
C SER A 3 30.41 -36.66 74.23
N ASN A 4 31.59 -36.16 74.65
CA ASN A 4 31.79 -35.55 75.97
C ASN A 4 31.33 -34.08 75.97
N TYR A 5 30.02 -33.85 76.16
CA TYR A 5 29.45 -32.51 76.12
C TYR A 5 30.00 -31.56 77.20
N GLU A 6 30.44 -32.08 78.35
CA GLU A 6 31.03 -31.27 79.42
C GLU A 6 32.36 -30.65 78.98
N GLU A 7 33.21 -31.45 78.33
CA GLU A 7 34.48 -31.00 77.77
C GLU A 7 34.28 -29.98 76.63
N ILE A 8 33.27 -30.18 75.77
CA ILE A 8 32.92 -29.20 74.74
C ILE A 8 32.46 -27.88 75.39
N CYS A 9 31.65 -27.95 76.45
CA CYS A 9 31.22 -26.77 77.19
C CYS A 9 32.39 -26.02 77.84
N GLU A 10 33.34 -26.73 78.45
CA GLU A 10 34.55 -26.14 79.04
C GLU A 10 35.38 -25.42 77.98
N GLY A 11 35.67 -26.07 76.85
CA GLY A 11 36.41 -25.44 75.75
C GLY A 11 35.71 -24.22 75.16
N ASN A 12 34.37 -24.25 75.04
CA ASN A 12 33.60 -23.10 74.57
C ASN A 12 33.56 -21.95 75.58
N ARG A 13 33.58 -22.24 76.90
CA ARG A 13 33.69 -21.21 77.95
C ARG A 13 35.05 -20.53 77.91
N GLU A 14 36.13 -21.28 77.69
CA GLU A 14 37.47 -20.73 77.54
C GLU A 14 37.59 -19.85 76.27
N SER A 15 37.01 -20.31 75.16
CA SER A 15 37.14 -19.63 73.86
C SER A 15 36.31 -18.35 73.77
N TYR A 16 35.07 -18.37 74.25
CA TYR A 16 34.09 -17.29 74.01
C TYR A 16 33.60 -16.59 75.28
N GLY A 17 33.62 -17.30 76.41
CA GLY A 17 32.87 -16.92 77.61
C GLY A 17 31.34 -16.89 77.38
N THR A 18 30.54 -16.90 78.45
CA THR A 18 29.07 -16.95 78.32
C THR A 18 28.48 -15.71 77.65
N LYS A 19 28.95 -14.50 78.02
CA LYS A 19 28.46 -13.24 77.42
C LYS A 19 28.94 -13.04 75.99
N GLY A 20 30.16 -13.48 75.67
CA GLY A 20 30.72 -13.40 74.31
C GLY A 20 30.00 -14.34 73.35
N ALA A 21 29.69 -15.56 73.80
CA ALA A 21 28.88 -16.52 73.05
C ALA A 21 27.47 -15.98 72.75
N GLN A 22 26.79 -15.41 73.74
CA GLN A 22 25.45 -14.83 73.53
C GLN A 22 25.45 -13.63 72.58
N LYS A 23 26.43 -12.72 72.69
CA LYS A 23 26.52 -11.55 71.82
C LYS A 23 26.81 -11.95 70.37
N SER A 24 27.78 -12.83 70.17
CA SER A 24 28.22 -13.27 68.84
C SER A 24 27.19 -14.21 68.20
N GLY A 25 26.57 -15.09 68.99
CA GLY A 25 25.47 -15.95 68.54
C GLY A 25 24.24 -15.15 68.12
N LYS A 26 23.87 -14.09 68.86
CA LYS A 26 22.77 -13.20 68.48
C LYS A 26 23.06 -12.45 67.18
N LEU A 27 24.30 -12.02 66.97
CA LEU A 27 24.71 -11.40 65.71
C LEU A 27 24.61 -12.40 64.55
N ALA A 28 25.07 -13.64 64.76
CA ALA A 28 25.01 -14.72 63.78
C ALA A 28 23.57 -15.11 63.41
N ALA A 29 22.67 -15.17 64.39
CA ALA A 29 21.26 -15.48 64.17
C ALA A 29 20.52 -14.40 63.37
N GLY A 30 20.96 -13.14 63.46
CA GLY A 30 20.38 -11.99 62.75
C GLY A 30 21.06 -11.64 61.42
N LEU A 31 21.86 -12.56 60.83
CA LEU A 31 22.57 -12.31 59.57
C LEU A 31 21.67 -12.35 58.33
N TYR A 32 20.51 -12.98 58.43
CA TYR A 32 19.58 -13.14 57.32
C TYR A 32 18.39 -12.20 57.50
N ASP A 33 18.03 -11.48 56.43
CA ASP A 33 16.88 -10.57 56.44
C ASP A 33 15.55 -11.34 56.57
N ASP A 34 15.48 -12.55 56.00
CA ASP A 34 14.36 -13.48 56.16
C ASP A 34 14.61 -14.42 57.35
N ARG A 35 13.75 -14.32 58.37
CA ARG A 35 13.80 -15.18 59.55
C ARG A 35 13.54 -16.67 59.27
N THR A 36 13.02 -17.04 58.11
CA THR A 36 12.79 -18.43 57.67
C THR A 36 13.93 -19.01 56.83
N HIS A 37 14.98 -18.22 56.54
CA HIS A 37 16.15 -18.67 55.77
C HIS A 37 16.83 -19.92 56.35
N PHE A 38 16.68 -20.18 57.66
CA PHE A 38 17.19 -21.38 58.30
C PHE A 38 16.68 -22.69 57.66
N ILE A 39 15.53 -22.68 56.97
CA ILE A 39 15.02 -23.85 56.24
C ILE A 39 16.04 -24.30 55.19
N PHE A 40 16.57 -23.37 54.40
CA PHE A 40 17.59 -23.66 53.39
C PHE A 40 18.92 -24.10 54.01
N GLU A 41 19.31 -23.50 55.14
CA GLU A 41 20.50 -23.92 55.90
C GLU A 41 20.39 -25.36 56.42
N LEU A 42 19.23 -25.72 56.97
CA LEU A 42 18.96 -27.08 57.42
C LEU A 42 18.94 -28.08 56.27
N MET A 43 18.37 -27.71 55.11
CA MET A 43 18.43 -28.54 53.92
C MET A 43 19.85 -28.72 53.40
N GLN A 44 20.66 -27.66 53.39
CA GLN A 44 22.06 -27.77 53.00
C GLN A 44 22.84 -28.67 53.95
N ASN A 45 22.59 -28.58 55.26
CA ASN A 45 23.20 -29.49 56.23
C ASN A 45 22.79 -30.95 55.98
N ALA A 46 21.54 -31.20 55.61
CA ALA A 46 21.07 -32.53 55.25
C ALA A 46 21.72 -33.04 53.95
N GLU A 47 21.83 -32.18 52.92
CA GLU A 47 22.53 -32.45 51.66
C GLU A 47 24.00 -32.81 51.89
N ASP A 48 24.72 -32.01 52.68
CA ASP A 48 26.12 -32.24 53.06
C ASP A 48 26.27 -33.54 53.86
N ALA A 49 25.37 -33.80 54.82
CA ALA A 49 25.39 -35.02 55.61
C ALA A 49 25.14 -36.27 54.75
N LEU A 50 24.25 -36.19 53.75
CA LEU A 50 24.03 -37.26 52.78
C LEU A 50 25.24 -37.44 51.85
N GLY A 51 25.91 -36.36 51.44
CA GLY A 51 27.14 -36.41 50.64
C GLY A 51 28.33 -37.05 51.37
N ARG A 52 28.48 -36.81 52.68
CA ARG A 52 29.49 -37.46 53.53
C ARG A 52 29.25 -38.97 53.73
N ARG A 53 28.08 -39.49 53.35
CA ARG A 53 27.70 -40.89 53.58
C ARG A 53 28.23 -41.87 52.52
N GLY A 54 28.92 -41.39 51.49
CA GLY A 54 29.58 -42.24 50.49
C GLY A 54 28.59 -43.12 49.70
N ASP A 55 28.92 -44.40 49.50
CA ASP A 55 28.14 -45.40 48.73
C ASP A 55 26.86 -45.88 49.45
N TRP A 56 26.20 -45.02 50.21
CA TRP A 56 25.00 -45.36 50.96
C TRP A 56 23.73 -45.29 50.09
N HIS A 57 22.98 -46.39 50.05
CA HIS A 57 21.78 -46.58 49.21
C HIS A 57 20.44 -46.51 49.97
N GLY A 58 20.40 -45.93 51.16
CA GLY A 58 19.14 -45.76 51.89
C GLY A 58 18.39 -44.46 51.52
N SER A 59 17.40 -44.11 52.34
CA SER A 59 16.47 -42.99 52.09
C SER A 59 17.18 -41.64 51.86
N ARG A 60 16.98 -41.02 50.69
CA ARG A 60 17.55 -39.71 50.34
C ARG A 60 16.56 -38.56 50.56
N LYS A 61 15.66 -38.78 51.52
CA LYS A 61 14.52 -37.94 51.84
C LYS A 61 14.82 -36.96 52.98
N VAL A 62 14.30 -35.75 52.85
CA VAL A 62 14.19 -34.76 53.92
C VAL A 62 12.72 -34.52 54.24
N SER A 63 12.37 -34.47 55.52
CA SER A 63 10.98 -34.28 55.96
C SER A 63 10.87 -33.19 57.02
N PHE A 64 9.93 -32.27 56.82
CA PHE A 64 9.56 -31.23 57.76
C PHE A 64 8.16 -31.50 58.33
N THR A 65 8.03 -31.48 59.64
CA THR A 65 6.74 -31.57 60.34
C THR A 65 6.58 -30.39 61.26
N LEU A 66 5.60 -29.54 60.97
CA LEU A 66 5.33 -28.30 61.68
C LEU A 66 4.05 -28.43 62.50
N ASN A 67 4.09 -27.99 63.76
CA ASN A 67 2.91 -27.77 64.57
C ASN A 67 2.97 -26.38 65.26
N PRO A 68 1.95 -25.97 66.02
CA PRO A 68 1.93 -24.63 66.62
C PRO A 68 3.06 -24.33 67.62
N THR A 69 3.77 -25.35 68.13
CA THR A 69 4.76 -25.17 69.20
C THR A 69 6.18 -25.57 68.81
N ARG A 70 6.38 -26.27 67.69
CA ARG A 70 7.71 -26.70 67.22
C ARG A 70 7.74 -27.03 65.74
N LEU A 71 8.95 -26.98 65.18
CA LEU A 71 9.29 -27.58 63.89
C LEU A 71 10.17 -28.81 64.11
N THR A 72 9.95 -29.89 63.35
CA THR A 72 10.83 -31.06 63.30
C THR A 72 11.33 -31.27 61.87
N LEU A 73 12.65 -31.32 61.69
CA LEU A 73 13.31 -31.78 60.47
C LEU A 73 13.80 -33.22 60.69
N SER A 74 13.62 -34.09 59.70
CA SER A 74 14.19 -35.44 59.65
C SER A 74 14.93 -35.67 58.34
N HIS A 75 16.11 -36.29 58.42
CA HIS A 75 16.87 -36.77 57.25
C HIS A 75 17.73 -37.99 57.63
N PHE A 76 18.27 -38.68 56.63
CA PHE A 76 19.06 -39.91 56.82
C PHE A 76 20.51 -39.75 56.33
N GLY A 77 21.10 -38.58 56.61
CA GLY A 77 22.52 -38.32 56.33
C GLY A 77 23.45 -39.13 57.23
N LYS A 78 24.77 -38.92 57.11
CA LYS A 78 25.74 -39.47 58.06
C LYS A 78 25.33 -39.05 59.50
N PRO A 79 25.18 -39.99 60.45
CA PRO A 79 24.91 -39.64 61.84
C PRO A 79 25.98 -38.72 62.42
N PHE A 80 25.58 -37.85 63.36
CA PHE A 80 26.49 -36.90 64.01
C PHE A 80 27.63 -37.65 64.71
N ASP A 81 28.83 -37.11 64.58
CA ASP A 81 29.99 -37.44 65.38
C ASP A 81 30.42 -36.23 66.23
N GLU A 82 31.43 -36.41 67.09
CA GLU A 82 31.92 -35.32 67.97
C GLU A 82 32.36 -34.07 67.20
N ALA A 83 32.90 -34.23 65.99
CA ALA A 83 33.31 -33.10 65.17
C ALA A 83 32.08 -32.30 64.69
N ASP A 84 30.99 -32.98 64.35
CA ASP A 84 29.72 -32.34 64.02
C ASP A 84 29.10 -31.62 65.24
N VAL A 85 29.15 -32.23 66.43
CA VAL A 85 28.69 -31.59 67.69
C VAL A 85 29.49 -30.34 68.00
N ARG A 86 30.82 -30.40 67.91
CA ARG A 86 31.69 -29.23 68.09
C ARG A 86 31.39 -28.15 67.03
N SER A 87 31.24 -28.54 65.76
CA SER A 87 30.98 -27.61 64.66
C SER A 87 29.64 -26.89 64.79
N VAL A 88 28.57 -27.58 65.21
CA VAL A 88 27.25 -26.94 65.37
C VAL A 88 27.21 -26.02 66.60
N CYS A 89 28.05 -26.28 67.60
CA CYS A 89 28.23 -25.46 68.79
C CYS A 89 29.26 -24.34 68.63
N ASP A 90 29.96 -24.22 67.50
CA ASP A 90 30.98 -23.18 67.28
C ASP A 90 30.35 -21.83 66.82
N ILE A 91 31.09 -20.71 66.95
CA ILE A 91 30.72 -19.38 66.42
C ILE A 91 31.81 -18.78 65.50
N ALA A 92 33.04 -19.32 65.51
CA ALA A 92 34.14 -18.82 64.68
C ALA A 92 34.01 -19.23 63.19
N GLU A 93 34.79 -18.58 62.31
CA GLU A 93 34.98 -19.05 60.93
C GLU A 93 35.39 -20.53 60.98
N SER A 94 34.55 -21.40 60.39
CA SER A 94 34.82 -22.83 60.39
C SER A 94 36.12 -23.13 59.63
N THR A 95 36.85 -24.15 60.07
CA THR A 95 38.05 -24.68 59.37
C THR A 95 37.74 -25.40 58.05
N LYS A 96 36.52 -25.22 57.51
CA LYS A 96 36.10 -25.81 56.22
C LYS A 96 36.90 -25.19 55.07
N ASN A 97 37.04 -25.96 53.99
CA ASN A 97 37.78 -25.57 52.79
C ASN A 97 37.36 -24.17 52.30
N GLU A 98 38.30 -23.41 51.73
CA GLU A 98 38.11 -22.03 51.25
C GLU A 98 36.94 -21.91 50.24
N PHE A 99 36.57 -23.03 49.61
CA PHE A 99 35.51 -23.14 48.60
C PHE A 99 34.18 -23.69 49.14
N SER A 100 34.06 -23.96 50.45
CA SER A 100 32.82 -24.43 51.06
C SER A 100 31.86 -23.27 51.33
N ILE A 101 30.62 -23.38 50.87
CA ILE A 101 29.57 -22.34 50.99
C ILE A 101 29.21 -22.06 52.46
N GLY A 102 29.42 -23.03 53.36
CA GLY A 102 29.25 -22.89 54.80
C GLY A 102 30.50 -22.44 55.58
N ARG A 103 31.51 -21.84 54.94
CA ARG A 103 32.81 -21.47 55.53
C ARG A 103 32.68 -20.68 56.84
N PHE A 104 31.67 -19.82 56.97
CA PHE A 104 31.54 -18.98 58.17
C PHE A 104 31.05 -19.75 59.41
N GLY A 105 30.50 -20.97 59.29
CA GLY A 105 29.98 -21.72 60.44
C GLY A 105 28.68 -21.14 61.05
N LEU A 106 28.15 -20.05 60.49
CA LEU A 106 27.02 -19.27 61.03
C LEU A 106 25.65 -19.80 60.58
N GLY A 107 25.61 -20.70 59.60
CA GLY A 107 24.38 -21.19 58.95
C GLY A 107 23.37 -21.78 59.94
N PHE A 108 23.81 -22.71 60.80
CA PHE A 108 22.92 -23.32 61.80
C PHE A 108 22.39 -22.31 62.83
N LYS A 109 23.12 -21.23 63.15
CA LYS A 109 22.69 -20.25 64.16
C LYS A 109 21.43 -19.49 63.74
N SER A 110 21.07 -19.50 62.46
CA SER A 110 19.82 -18.93 61.97
C SER A 110 18.57 -19.58 62.59
N VAL A 111 18.64 -20.81 63.11
CA VAL A 111 17.49 -21.43 63.81
C VAL A 111 17.08 -20.66 65.07
N TYR A 112 18.01 -19.88 65.66
CA TYR A 112 17.73 -19.09 66.86
C TYR A 112 16.80 -17.89 66.62
N THR A 113 16.40 -17.63 65.36
CA THR A 113 15.31 -16.70 65.03
C THR A 113 13.93 -17.23 65.43
N VAL A 114 13.78 -18.55 65.61
CA VAL A 114 12.51 -19.21 65.96
C VAL A 114 12.59 -20.04 67.25
N THR A 115 13.77 -20.45 67.69
CA THR A 115 13.98 -21.24 68.92
C THR A 115 15.06 -20.65 69.82
N ASP A 116 15.05 -20.95 71.12
CA ASP A 116 16.17 -20.69 72.03
C ASP A 116 16.92 -21.97 72.43
N LEU A 117 16.37 -23.14 72.09
CA LEU A 117 16.85 -24.45 72.53
C LEU A 117 16.68 -25.50 71.43
N PRO A 118 17.46 -25.42 70.33
CA PRO A 118 17.41 -26.45 69.29
C PRO A 118 17.90 -27.78 69.85
N GLU A 119 17.17 -28.85 69.52
CA GLU A 119 17.46 -30.23 69.94
C GLU A 119 17.92 -31.05 68.72
N ILE A 120 18.95 -31.86 68.90
CA ILE A 120 19.52 -32.73 67.87
C ILE A 120 19.54 -34.16 68.40
N HIS A 121 18.97 -35.08 67.62
CA HIS A 121 18.91 -36.51 67.89
C HIS A 121 19.45 -37.27 66.67
N SER A 122 20.66 -37.81 66.75
CA SER A 122 21.34 -38.44 65.61
C SER A 122 22.35 -39.49 66.07
N GLY A 123 22.20 -40.74 65.62
CA GLY A 123 23.12 -41.82 66.01
C GLY A 123 23.15 -42.05 67.53
N ASP A 124 24.32 -41.84 68.14
CA ASP A 124 24.53 -41.88 69.60
C ASP A 124 24.41 -40.50 70.28
N GLU A 125 24.23 -39.43 69.51
CA GLU A 125 24.14 -38.05 70.00
C GLU A 125 22.67 -37.64 70.24
N ASP A 126 22.36 -37.24 71.46
CA ASP A 126 21.08 -36.68 71.90
C ASP A 126 21.37 -35.48 72.81
N PHE A 127 21.19 -34.26 72.29
CA PHE A 127 21.51 -33.02 73.02
C PHE A 127 20.70 -31.80 72.57
N ALA A 128 20.54 -30.84 73.47
CA ALA A 128 20.07 -29.49 73.18
C ALA A 128 21.25 -28.52 73.18
N ILE A 129 21.14 -27.38 72.47
CA ILE A 129 22.19 -26.36 72.48
C ILE A 129 21.70 -25.09 73.18
N GLU A 130 22.18 -24.87 74.39
CA GLU A 130 21.89 -23.67 75.18
C GLU A 130 22.81 -22.50 74.82
N SER A 131 22.27 -21.28 74.86
CA SER A 131 23.03 -20.03 74.65
C SER A 131 23.97 -20.10 73.44
N TYR A 132 23.46 -20.64 72.33
CA TYR A 132 24.14 -20.78 71.02
C TYR A 132 25.27 -21.82 70.94
N VAL A 133 25.97 -22.14 72.03
CA VAL A 133 27.24 -22.92 71.96
C VAL A 133 27.40 -24.02 72.99
N PHE A 134 26.50 -24.16 73.97
CA PHE A 134 26.69 -25.11 75.07
C PHE A 134 25.80 -26.34 74.87
N PRO A 135 26.35 -27.50 74.44
CA PRO A 135 25.57 -28.72 74.32
C PRO A 135 25.20 -29.27 75.70
N GLN A 136 23.92 -29.63 75.88
CA GLN A 136 23.39 -30.27 77.07
C GLN A 136 22.78 -31.62 76.71
N ARG A 137 23.15 -32.68 77.45
CA ARG A 137 22.63 -34.03 77.23
C ARG A 137 21.10 -34.07 77.36
N LEU A 138 20.44 -34.71 76.41
CA LEU A 138 19.02 -35.05 76.47
C LEU A 138 18.81 -36.56 76.66
N GLU A 139 17.60 -36.92 77.09
CA GLU A 139 17.14 -38.30 77.07
C GLU A 139 17.00 -38.80 75.63
N ARG A 140 17.35 -40.06 75.39
CA ARG A 140 17.32 -40.65 74.05
C ARG A 140 15.88 -40.70 73.53
N SER A 141 15.64 -40.08 72.39
CA SER A 141 14.34 -40.10 71.72
C SER A 141 14.19 -41.31 70.79
N ALA A 142 12.97 -41.85 70.68
CA ALA A 142 12.66 -42.91 69.71
C ALA A 142 12.71 -42.35 68.28
N ARG A 143 13.52 -42.99 67.42
CA ARG A 143 13.76 -42.62 66.02
C ARG A 143 14.12 -43.84 65.18
N ALA A 144 13.99 -43.74 63.86
CA ALA A 144 14.41 -44.79 62.95
C ALA A 144 15.95 -44.95 62.96
N ALA A 145 16.43 -46.12 62.54
CA ALA A 145 17.88 -46.35 62.42
C ALA A 145 18.49 -45.34 61.44
N ASP A 146 19.62 -44.75 61.83
CA ASP A 146 20.35 -43.71 61.09
C ASP A 146 19.55 -42.42 60.79
N GLU A 147 18.40 -42.23 61.42
CA GLU A 147 17.62 -41.00 61.33
C GLU A 147 18.30 -39.90 62.17
N THR A 148 18.47 -38.73 61.56
CA THR A 148 18.80 -37.49 62.25
C THR A 148 17.55 -36.64 62.36
N ARG A 149 17.14 -36.32 63.58
CA ARG A 149 16.01 -35.42 63.87
C ARG A 149 16.53 -34.14 64.51
N ILE A 150 16.17 -33.00 63.93
CA ILE A 150 16.42 -31.67 64.49
C ILE A 150 15.07 -31.10 64.89
N ILE A 151 14.88 -30.83 66.18
CA ILE A 151 13.65 -30.29 66.73
C ILE A 151 13.90 -28.86 67.17
N LEU A 152 13.05 -27.94 66.73
CA LEU A 152 13.10 -26.52 67.07
C LEU A 152 11.83 -26.15 67.85
N PRO A 153 11.85 -26.22 69.19
CA PRO A 153 10.77 -25.70 70.02
C PRO A 153 10.65 -24.19 69.84
N PHE A 154 9.47 -23.67 69.55
CA PHE A 154 9.29 -22.24 69.33
C PHE A 154 9.37 -21.45 70.63
N LYS A 155 9.83 -20.21 70.53
CA LYS A 155 9.82 -19.27 71.65
C LYS A 155 8.37 -19.05 72.10
N PRO A 156 8.04 -19.16 73.41
CA PRO A 156 6.67 -19.04 73.90
C PRO A 156 5.96 -17.75 73.50
N GLU A 157 6.71 -16.66 73.33
CA GLU A 157 6.24 -15.34 72.91
C GLU A 157 6.00 -15.20 71.40
N ASP A 158 6.52 -16.12 70.58
CA ASP A 158 6.54 -16.00 69.13
C ASP A 158 5.37 -16.74 68.46
N ARG A 159 4.26 -16.02 68.36
CA ARG A 159 3.02 -16.56 67.78
C ARG A 159 3.00 -16.61 66.25
N SER A 160 3.96 -15.97 65.56
CA SER A 160 3.98 -15.91 64.10
C SER A 160 4.86 -16.98 63.46
N ALA A 161 5.80 -17.57 64.21
CA ALA A 161 6.77 -18.54 63.69
C ALA A 161 6.15 -19.65 62.82
N ALA A 162 5.06 -20.28 63.26
CA ALA A 162 4.40 -21.33 62.48
C ALA A 162 3.85 -20.83 61.13
N GLN A 163 3.26 -19.63 61.10
CA GLN A 163 2.75 -19.03 59.86
C GLN A 163 3.88 -18.61 58.91
N ASP A 164 4.94 -18.03 59.47
CA ASP A 164 6.14 -17.62 58.72
C ASP A 164 6.78 -18.86 58.06
N ILE A 165 6.99 -19.95 58.82
CA ILE A 165 7.57 -21.21 58.33
C ILE A 165 6.67 -21.88 57.28
N THR A 166 5.35 -21.86 57.47
CA THR A 166 4.39 -22.38 56.46
C THR A 166 4.55 -21.63 55.13
N THR A 167 4.76 -20.32 55.20
CA THR A 167 5.02 -19.49 54.02
C THR A 167 6.37 -19.85 53.39
N GLY A 168 7.41 -20.06 54.22
CA GLY A 168 8.72 -20.55 53.79
C GLY A 168 8.66 -21.89 53.02
N PHE A 169 7.87 -22.87 53.49
CA PHE A 169 7.69 -24.15 52.77
C PHE A 169 7.03 -24.00 51.41
N ARG A 170 6.03 -23.12 51.31
CA ARG A 170 5.37 -22.81 50.03
C ARG A 170 6.27 -22.05 49.06
N ASN A 171 7.24 -21.29 49.59
CA ASN A 171 8.25 -20.58 48.80
C ASN A 171 9.41 -21.50 48.35
N LEU A 172 9.58 -22.66 49.00
CA LEU A 172 10.61 -23.63 48.63
C LEU A 172 10.43 -24.14 47.19
N GLY A 173 9.21 -24.59 46.88
CA GLY A 173 8.81 -25.12 45.58
C GLY A 173 9.59 -26.38 45.12
N PRO A 174 9.14 -27.02 44.03
CA PRO A 174 9.84 -28.18 43.47
C PRO A 174 11.25 -27.85 42.98
N GLY A 175 11.46 -26.65 42.42
CA GLY A 175 12.75 -26.21 41.88
C GLY A 175 13.92 -26.26 42.87
N ALA A 176 13.66 -26.27 44.18
CA ALA A 176 14.69 -26.44 45.21
C ALA A 176 15.49 -27.74 45.07
N LEU A 177 14.94 -28.78 44.46
CA LEU A 177 15.63 -30.06 44.23
C LEU A 177 16.54 -30.05 42.99
N LEU A 178 16.36 -29.13 42.04
CA LEU A 178 16.94 -29.21 40.71
C LEU A 178 18.47 -29.40 40.73
N PHE A 179 19.16 -28.64 41.57
CA PHE A 179 20.63 -28.62 41.65
C PHE A 179 21.20 -29.31 42.89
N LEU A 180 20.34 -29.83 43.78
CA LEU A 180 20.79 -30.71 44.85
C LEU A 180 21.35 -31.98 44.23
N ARG A 181 22.26 -32.67 44.88
CA ARG A 181 22.90 -33.89 44.35
C ARG A 181 22.49 -35.10 45.15
N HIS A 182 22.24 -34.89 46.42
CA HIS A 182 22.12 -35.93 47.40
C HIS A 182 20.72 -36.06 47.98
N ILE A 183 19.90 -35.03 47.98
CA ILE A 183 18.48 -35.11 48.30
C ILE A 183 17.68 -35.38 47.02
N ASP A 184 16.82 -36.39 47.07
CA ASP A 184 15.92 -36.73 45.95
C ASP A 184 14.45 -36.42 46.28
N GLU A 185 14.09 -36.34 47.57
CA GLU A 185 12.71 -36.14 48.03
C GLU A 185 12.66 -35.11 49.18
N ILE A 186 11.74 -34.15 49.08
CA ILE A 186 11.41 -33.20 50.15
C ILE A 186 9.93 -33.31 50.47
N ASN A 187 9.63 -33.57 51.74
CA ASN A 187 8.26 -33.58 52.25
C ASN A 187 8.11 -32.52 53.33
N TRP A 188 7.01 -31.79 53.33
CA TRP A 188 6.65 -30.91 54.42
C TRP A 188 5.16 -31.04 54.75
N SER A 189 4.82 -30.95 56.02
CA SER A 189 3.43 -31.05 56.49
C SER A 189 3.20 -30.14 57.69
N VAL A 190 2.08 -29.41 57.67
CA VAL A 190 1.62 -28.58 58.79
C VAL A 190 0.45 -29.27 59.48
N GLU A 191 0.50 -29.40 60.81
CA GLU A 191 -0.57 -30.05 61.59
C GLU A 191 -1.91 -29.34 61.37
N GLY A 192 -2.90 -30.07 60.83
CA GLY A 192 -4.22 -29.53 60.49
C GLY A 192 -4.22 -28.51 59.34
N GLY A 193 -3.11 -28.40 58.60
CA GLY A 193 -2.92 -27.44 57.50
C GLY A 193 -2.41 -28.08 56.22
N ALA A 194 -1.73 -27.28 55.40
CA ALA A 194 -1.22 -27.71 54.10
C ALA A 194 0.00 -28.64 54.22
N SER A 195 0.21 -29.43 53.18
CA SER A 195 1.38 -30.26 52.97
C SER A 195 1.91 -30.12 51.55
N GLY A 196 3.16 -30.55 51.35
CA GLY A 196 3.77 -30.62 50.04
C GLY A 196 4.81 -31.73 49.92
N PHE A 197 4.98 -32.17 48.69
CA PHE A 197 5.82 -33.28 48.25
C PHE A 197 6.55 -32.86 46.99
N TYR A 198 7.88 -32.90 47.03
CA TYR A 198 8.74 -32.64 45.88
C TYR A 198 9.63 -33.86 45.66
N LEU A 199 9.74 -34.30 44.40
CA LEU A 199 10.54 -35.45 44.00
C LEU A 199 11.37 -35.10 42.78
N ARG A 200 12.66 -35.44 42.82
CA ARG A 200 13.54 -35.36 41.67
C ARG A 200 13.83 -36.76 41.15
N ASN A 201 13.49 -36.99 39.89
CA ASN A 201 13.83 -38.24 39.23
C ASN A 201 15.34 -38.34 38.99
N ASN A 202 15.84 -39.57 38.85
CA ASN A 202 17.21 -39.81 38.46
C ASN A 202 17.52 -39.07 37.13
N PRO A 203 18.60 -38.27 37.07
CA PRO A 203 18.96 -37.56 35.85
C PRO A 203 19.17 -38.53 34.68
N GLU A 204 18.58 -38.20 33.54
CA GLU A 204 18.70 -38.97 32.30
C GLU A 204 19.85 -38.41 31.47
N PRO A 205 20.95 -39.14 31.27
CA PRO A 205 22.08 -38.64 30.48
C PRO A 205 21.70 -38.58 28.99
N LEU A 206 21.85 -37.40 28.38
CA LEU A 206 21.59 -37.18 26.95
C LEU A 206 22.89 -37.09 26.12
N GLY A 207 24.04 -37.03 26.80
CA GLY A 207 25.35 -36.92 26.18
C GLY A 207 26.44 -36.60 27.22
N PRO A 208 27.69 -36.36 26.76
CA PRO A 208 28.74 -35.89 27.64
C PRO A 208 28.35 -34.49 28.15
N ASN A 209 28.33 -34.30 29.47
CA ASN A 209 28.04 -33.02 30.14
C ASN A 209 26.60 -32.49 29.97
N VAL A 210 25.65 -33.30 29.52
CA VAL A 210 24.24 -32.91 29.35
C VAL A 210 23.28 -33.99 29.82
N GLN A 211 22.26 -33.58 30.56
CA GLN A 211 21.27 -34.47 31.16
C GLN A 211 19.89 -33.82 31.18
N ARG A 212 18.83 -34.64 31.20
CA ARG A 212 17.46 -34.20 31.49
C ARG A 212 17.15 -34.50 32.94
N ILE A 213 16.63 -33.52 33.66
CA ILE A 213 16.17 -33.67 35.05
C ILE A 213 14.68 -33.36 35.10
N THR A 214 13.93 -34.26 35.71
CA THR A 214 12.50 -34.10 35.95
C THR A 214 12.27 -33.89 37.44
N VAL A 215 11.55 -32.81 37.78
CA VAL A 215 11.17 -32.49 39.16
C VAL A 215 9.66 -32.40 39.24
N ILE A 216 9.09 -33.22 40.12
CA ILE A 216 7.66 -33.33 40.35
C ILE A 216 7.34 -32.60 41.65
N GLY A 217 6.30 -31.77 41.62
CA GLY A 217 5.80 -31.06 42.80
C GLY A 217 4.32 -31.26 42.98
N LYS A 218 3.92 -31.59 44.20
CA LYS A 218 2.53 -31.71 44.63
C LYS A 218 2.35 -31.00 45.95
N GLU A 219 1.51 -30.00 46.00
CA GLU A 219 1.14 -29.29 47.23
C GLU A 219 -0.38 -29.33 47.38
N ASP A 220 -0.87 -29.32 48.63
CA ASP A 220 -2.31 -29.18 48.87
C ASP A 220 -2.81 -27.85 48.30
N ASP A 221 -4.01 -27.89 47.71
CA ASP A 221 -4.66 -26.75 47.03
C ASP A 221 -3.90 -26.20 45.80
N ARG A 222 -2.90 -26.93 45.27
CA ARG A 222 -2.23 -26.62 44.00
C ARG A 222 -2.24 -27.83 43.05
N PRO A 223 -2.29 -27.60 41.72
CA PRO A 223 -2.15 -28.69 40.77
C PRO A 223 -0.76 -29.32 40.88
N GLU A 224 -0.69 -30.63 40.62
CA GLU A 224 0.59 -31.32 40.45
C GLU A 224 1.33 -30.73 39.24
N VAL A 225 2.62 -30.45 39.43
CA VAL A 225 3.49 -29.87 38.40
C VAL A 225 4.63 -30.84 38.10
N ASP A 226 4.87 -31.05 36.80
CA ASP A 226 6.00 -31.79 36.28
C ASP A 226 6.90 -30.81 35.51
N GLN A 227 8.09 -30.55 36.06
CA GLN A 227 9.08 -29.64 35.47
C GLN A 227 10.21 -30.42 34.86
N ASN A 228 10.42 -30.25 33.55
CA ASN A 228 11.50 -30.88 32.81
C ASN A 228 12.59 -29.86 32.49
N TRP A 229 13.84 -30.24 32.72
CA TRP A 229 14.98 -29.35 32.61
C TRP A 229 16.07 -29.99 31.76
N LEU A 230 16.59 -29.25 30.78
CA LEU A 230 17.80 -29.59 30.06
C LEU A 230 18.98 -28.94 30.78
N VAL A 231 19.80 -29.76 31.43
CA VAL A 231 20.90 -29.31 32.28
C VAL A 231 22.24 -29.66 31.64
N PHE A 232 23.03 -28.63 31.36
CA PHE A 232 24.43 -28.77 30.97
C PHE A 232 25.31 -28.52 32.19
N HIS A 233 26.39 -29.28 32.33
CA HIS A 233 27.27 -29.16 33.49
C HIS A 233 28.75 -29.27 33.13
N ARG A 234 29.62 -28.57 33.87
CA ARG A 234 31.07 -28.67 33.71
C ARG A 234 31.77 -28.64 35.05
N ASP A 235 32.66 -29.62 35.27
CA ASP A 235 33.53 -29.64 36.44
C ASP A 235 34.49 -28.43 36.43
N VAL A 236 34.61 -27.77 37.58
CA VAL A 236 35.52 -26.63 37.78
C VAL A 236 36.59 -26.98 38.80
N PHE A 237 37.81 -26.50 38.54
CA PHE A 237 39.02 -26.87 39.27
C PHE A 237 39.69 -25.62 39.86
N SER A 238 40.34 -25.77 41.03
CA SER A 238 41.14 -24.70 41.63
C SER A 238 42.44 -24.48 40.86
N ALA A 239 43.20 -23.44 41.22
CA ALA A 239 44.53 -23.19 40.65
C ALA A 239 45.49 -24.40 40.80
N GLU A 240 45.33 -25.17 41.88
CA GLU A 240 46.07 -26.41 42.18
C GLU A 240 45.48 -27.66 41.50
N GLN A 241 44.58 -27.51 40.52
CA GLN A 241 43.93 -28.60 39.77
C GLN A 241 43.11 -29.56 40.64
N LYS A 242 42.62 -29.09 41.79
CA LYS A 242 41.67 -29.86 42.61
C LYS A 242 40.25 -29.56 42.16
N LYS A 243 39.43 -30.60 41.97
CA LYS A 243 38.00 -30.42 41.65
C LYS A 243 37.31 -29.70 42.81
N VAL A 244 36.74 -28.53 42.52
CA VAL A 244 36.02 -27.70 43.52
C VAL A 244 34.52 -27.97 43.44
N GLY A 245 33.99 -28.16 42.24
CA GLY A 245 32.57 -28.36 42.00
C GLY A 245 32.27 -28.48 40.52
N ARG A 246 31.09 -28.05 40.12
CA ARG A 246 30.71 -27.89 38.72
C ARG A 246 29.83 -26.65 38.55
N VAL A 247 29.94 -25.99 37.41
CA VAL A 247 28.95 -25.00 36.95
C VAL A 247 27.89 -25.72 36.14
N GLU A 248 26.65 -25.27 36.27
CA GLU A 248 25.48 -25.89 35.62
C GLU A 248 24.61 -24.78 35.01
N ILE A 249 24.07 -25.02 33.82
CA ILE A 249 23.04 -24.18 33.20
C ILE A 249 21.81 -25.05 32.90
N ALA A 250 20.64 -24.59 33.32
CA ALA A 250 19.40 -25.35 33.21
C ALA A 250 18.34 -24.59 32.42
N PHE A 251 18.00 -25.10 31.24
CA PHE A 251 16.92 -24.60 30.40
C PHE A 251 15.63 -25.35 30.73
N ALA A 252 14.53 -24.63 30.94
CA ALA A 252 13.22 -25.25 31.11
C ALA A 252 12.77 -25.87 29.78
N LEU A 253 12.18 -27.06 29.84
CA LEU A 253 11.65 -27.79 28.70
C LEU A 253 10.14 -27.90 28.77
N VAL A 254 9.49 -27.72 27.63
CA VAL A 254 8.07 -28.01 27.43
C VAL A 254 7.90 -28.98 26.27
N ALA A 255 6.83 -29.78 26.30
CA ALA A 255 6.53 -30.68 25.20
C ALA A 255 6.14 -29.85 23.95
N ALA A 256 6.79 -30.13 22.82
CA ALA A 256 6.63 -29.37 21.59
C ALA A 256 5.20 -29.46 21.01
N VAL A 257 4.51 -30.58 21.24
CA VAL A 257 3.13 -30.86 20.82
C VAL A 257 2.48 -31.76 21.88
N LYS A 258 1.24 -31.45 22.30
CA LYS A 258 0.50 -32.24 23.31
C LYS A 258 0.38 -33.74 23.01
N ASP A 259 0.38 -34.12 21.73
CA ASP A 259 0.16 -35.50 21.26
C ASP A 259 1.41 -36.19 20.67
N SER A 260 2.61 -35.60 20.82
CA SER A 260 3.87 -36.21 20.37
C SER A 260 4.86 -36.38 21.53
N PRO A 261 4.75 -37.47 22.31
CA PRO A 261 5.65 -37.71 23.43
C PRO A 261 7.10 -37.83 22.93
N GLY A 262 8.00 -37.01 23.49
CA GLY A 262 9.44 -37.11 23.27
C GLY A 262 10.09 -35.94 22.51
N ARG A 263 9.32 -35.02 21.92
CA ARG A 263 9.87 -33.80 21.31
C ARG A 263 9.76 -32.62 22.30
N TRP A 264 10.90 -32.01 22.63
CA TRP A 264 11.00 -30.94 23.62
C TRP A 264 11.43 -29.63 22.97
N THR A 265 10.90 -28.51 23.46
CA THR A 265 11.36 -27.17 23.13
C THR A 265 11.80 -26.45 24.39
N VAL A 266 12.74 -25.53 24.23
CA VAL A 266 13.24 -24.70 25.33
C VAL A 266 12.26 -23.56 25.59
N GLN A 267 11.97 -23.30 26.87
CA GLN A 267 11.11 -22.21 27.30
C GLN A 267 11.92 -21.18 28.11
N PRO A 268 11.83 -19.88 27.76
CA PRO A 268 12.48 -18.83 28.54
C PRO A 268 11.80 -18.64 29.90
N LEU A 269 12.62 -18.48 30.94
CA LEU A 269 12.17 -18.13 32.28
C LEU A 269 11.88 -16.64 32.42
N ALA A 270 10.82 -16.31 33.16
CA ALA A 270 10.49 -14.92 33.49
C ALA A 270 11.44 -14.31 34.54
N LYS A 271 12.03 -15.16 35.40
CA LYS A 271 13.03 -14.79 36.41
C LYS A 271 14.11 -15.86 36.46
N SER A 272 15.35 -15.44 36.59
CA SER A 272 16.52 -16.32 36.63
C SER A 272 17.49 -15.86 37.71
N PRO A 273 17.17 -16.09 38.99
CA PRO A 273 18.13 -15.85 40.05
C PRO A 273 19.35 -16.76 39.85
N LEU A 274 20.54 -16.24 40.15
CA LEU A 274 21.73 -17.06 40.29
C LEU A 274 21.51 -18.05 41.43
N VAL A 275 21.81 -19.32 41.19
CA VAL A 275 21.63 -20.40 42.16
C VAL A 275 22.98 -20.82 42.74
N VAL A 276 23.06 -20.89 44.06
CA VAL A 276 24.22 -21.41 44.80
C VAL A 276 23.69 -22.49 45.75
N PHE A 277 23.37 -23.65 45.16
CA PHE A 277 22.45 -24.69 45.68
C PHE A 277 20.99 -24.21 45.80
N PHE A 278 20.77 -23.02 46.36
CA PHE A 278 19.46 -22.37 46.43
C PHE A 278 19.49 -20.99 45.74
N PRO A 279 18.33 -20.46 45.32
CA PRO A 279 18.23 -19.16 44.68
C PRO A 279 18.79 -18.03 45.56
N THR A 280 19.61 -17.17 44.96
CA THR A 280 20.11 -15.92 45.58
C THR A 280 19.24 -14.74 45.16
N VAL A 281 19.46 -13.53 45.72
CA VAL A 281 18.78 -12.31 45.26
C VAL A 281 19.40 -11.71 43.98
N VAL A 282 20.49 -12.32 43.49
CA VAL A 282 21.19 -11.85 42.29
C VAL A 282 20.44 -12.32 41.05
N GLU A 283 19.73 -11.41 40.41
CA GLU A 283 19.12 -11.67 39.11
C GLU A 283 20.20 -11.80 38.03
N SER A 284 20.15 -12.87 37.23
CA SER A 284 21.07 -13.08 36.11
C SER A 284 20.56 -12.47 34.80
N HIS A 285 19.26 -12.17 34.70
CA HIS A 285 18.58 -11.65 33.52
C HIS A 285 18.62 -12.58 32.30
N LEU A 286 18.88 -13.86 32.52
CA LEU A 286 18.89 -14.91 31.51
C LEU A 286 17.50 -15.57 31.41
N GLY A 287 17.22 -16.30 30.34
CA GLY A 287 16.00 -17.15 30.28
C GLY A 287 16.23 -18.57 30.80
N PHE A 288 17.34 -18.82 31.48
CA PHE A 288 17.72 -20.12 32.06
C PHE A 288 18.39 -19.92 33.42
N LEU A 289 18.45 -20.96 34.26
CA LEU A 289 19.10 -20.88 35.57
C LEU A 289 20.60 -21.15 35.44
N VAL A 290 21.40 -20.38 36.17
CA VAL A 290 22.84 -20.60 36.33
C VAL A 290 23.09 -21.07 37.75
N GLN A 291 23.84 -22.16 37.89
CA GLN A 291 24.30 -22.67 39.17
C GLN A 291 25.83 -22.86 39.15
N GLY A 292 26.46 -22.64 40.31
CA GLY A 292 27.86 -22.98 40.48
C GLY A 292 28.34 -22.80 41.92
N PRO A 293 29.59 -23.17 42.23
CA PRO A 293 30.19 -22.98 43.55
C PRO A 293 30.66 -21.53 43.75
N TYR A 294 29.75 -20.56 43.55
CA TYR A 294 30.03 -19.14 43.69
C TYR A 294 30.28 -18.79 45.18
N ARG A 295 31.21 -17.88 45.41
CA ARG A 295 31.45 -17.27 46.72
C ARG A 295 30.38 -16.21 46.98
N THR A 296 29.65 -16.38 48.08
CA THR A 296 28.59 -15.48 48.49
C THR A 296 29.02 -14.55 49.63
N THR A 297 28.20 -13.54 49.91
CA THR A 297 28.22 -12.78 51.17
C THR A 297 27.92 -13.70 52.36
N PRO A 298 28.21 -13.28 53.62
CA PRO A 298 27.87 -14.05 54.82
C PRO A 298 26.37 -14.40 54.94
N SER A 299 25.49 -13.52 54.46
CA SER A 299 24.02 -13.70 54.36
C SER A 299 23.58 -14.62 53.22
N ARG A 300 24.50 -15.08 52.35
CA ARG A 300 24.27 -15.96 51.18
C ARG A 300 23.30 -15.46 50.11
N ASP A 301 22.81 -14.24 50.26
CA ASP A 301 21.87 -13.60 49.35
C ASP A 301 22.55 -13.03 48.10
N ASN A 302 23.84 -12.68 48.18
CA ASN A 302 24.54 -11.97 47.11
C ASN A 302 25.94 -12.55 46.85
N ILE A 303 26.56 -12.19 45.72
CA ILE A 303 27.96 -12.51 45.39
C ILE A 303 28.81 -11.23 45.35
N PRO A 304 29.98 -11.19 46.03
CA PRO A 304 30.81 -10.00 46.05
C PRO A 304 31.27 -9.57 44.65
N PRO A 305 31.14 -8.28 44.28
CA PRO A 305 31.67 -7.78 43.02
C PRO A 305 33.20 -7.83 43.03
N GLY A 306 33.79 -8.32 41.95
CA GLY A 306 35.26 -8.37 41.79
C GLY A 306 35.96 -9.60 42.39
N GLU A 307 35.22 -10.56 42.94
CA GLU A 307 35.79 -11.82 43.43
C GLU A 307 36.38 -12.65 42.27
N PRO A 308 37.71 -12.91 42.23
CA PRO A 308 38.35 -13.57 41.08
C PRO A 308 37.80 -14.97 40.79
N TRP A 309 37.43 -15.72 41.83
CA TRP A 309 36.81 -17.04 41.66
C TRP A 309 35.46 -16.94 40.96
N ASN A 310 34.62 -15.98 41.35
CA ASN A 310 33.30 -15.78 40.73
C ASN A 310 33.44 -15.35 39.27
N GLN A 311 34.42 -14.51 38.95
CA GLN A 311 34.73 -14.13 37.56
C GLN A 311 35.18 -15.34 36.72
N HIS A 312 36.01 -16.21 37.29
CA HIS A 312 36.40 -17.47 36.66
C HIS A 312 35.18 -18.37 36.39
N LEU A 313 34.27 -18.50 37.36
CA LEU A 313 33.04 -19.29 37.18
C LEU A 313 32.12 -18.70 36.10
N VAL A 314 31.92 -17.38 36.05
CA VAL A 314 31.14 -16.76 34.96
C VAL A 314 31.77 -17.05 33.60
N LYS A 315 33.10 -17.04 33.49
CA LYS A 315 33.80 -17.40 32.26
C LYS A 315 33.56 -18.87 31.87
N GLU A 316 33.65 -19.80 32.83
CA GLU A 316 33.34 -21.22 32.57
C GLU A 316 31.87 -21.42 32.17
N THR A 317 30.93 -20.72 32.81
CA THR A 317 29.51 -20.71 32.44
C THR A 317 29.30 -20.15 31.03
N SER A 318 30.04 -19.10 30.64
CA SER A 318 29.97 -18.51 29.29
C SER A 318 30.41 -19.51 28.22
N ASN A 319 31.51 -20.23 28.48
CA ASN A 319 31.98 -21.29 27.58
C ASN A 319 31.00 -22.47 27.50
N LEU A 320 30.43 -22.86 28.65
CA LEU A 320 29.41 -23.92 28.72
C LEU A 320 28.13 -23.52 27.96
N LEU A 321 27.75 -22.24 27.98
CA LEU A 321 26.61 -21.73 27.24
C LEU A 321 26.80 -21.88 25.72
N VAL A 322 27.99 -21.55 25.20
CA VAL A 322 28.29 -21.73 23.78
C VAL A 322 28.24 -23.22 23.39
N GLU A 323 28.75 -24.11 24.25
CA GLU A 323 28.63 -25.56 24.04
C GLU A 323 27.17 -26.04 24.06
N ALA A 324 26.36 -25.50 24.97
CA ALA A 324 24.93 -25.78 25.00
C ALA A 324 24.23 -25.31 23.72
N MET A 325 24.57 -24.13 23.19
CA MET A 325 24.03 -23.63 21.92
C MET A 325 24.39 -24.58 20.76
N ARG A 326 25.66 -25.02 20.67
CA ARG A 326 26.10 -26.01 19.66
C ARG A 326 25.33 -27.32 19.78
N TRP A 327 25.19 -27.83 21.00
CA TRP A 327 24.45 -29.07 21.23
C TRP A 327 22.96 -28.91 20.88
N MET A 328 22.33 -27.79 21.27
CA MET A 328 20.93 -27.51 20.94
C MET A 328 20.74 -27.37 19.42
N ARG A 329 21.68 -26.78 18.69
CA ARG A 329 21.66 -26.76 17.23
C ARG A 329 21.68 -28.18 16.66
N ASP A 330 22.63 -29.00 17.10
CA ASP A 330 22.84 -30.36 16.60
C ASP A 330 21.66 -31.31 16.96
N LYS A 331 20.81 -30.90 17.90
CA LYS A 331 19.57 -31.59 18.30
C LYS A 331 18.29 -30.92 17.81
N GLU A 332 18.40 -29.93 16.91
CA GLU A 332 17.26 -29.18 16.36
C GLU A 332 16.40 -28.49 17.44
N MET A 333 17.02 -28.08 18.55
CA MET A 333 16.42 -27.39 19.69
C MET A 333 16.80 -25.91 19.76
N LEU A 334 17.76 -25.43 18.95
CA LEU A 334 18.16 -24.02 18.89
C LEU A 334 17.24 -23.22 17.96
N ASP A 335 16.00 -23.00 18.40
CA ASP A 335 14.99 -22.20 17.72
C ASP A 335 14.88 -20.77 18.31
N VAL A 336 13.90 -19.98 17.84
CA VAL A 336 13.68 -18.60 18.33
C VAL A 336 13.35 -18.58 19.83
N SER A 337 12.68 -19.61 20.38
CA SER A 337 12.40 -19.69 21.81
C SER A 337 13.67 -19.94 22.62
N ALA A 338 14.56 -20.81 22.14
CA ALA A 338 15.88 -21.01 22.72
C ALA A 338 16.73 -19.73 22.65
N LEU A 339 16.68 -18.98 21.54
CA LEU A 339 17.38 -17.70 21.41
C LEU A 339 16.92 -16.68 22.46
N ARG A 340 15.62 -16.62 22.78
CA ARG A 340 15.10 -15.73 23.84
C ARG A 340 15.67 -16.01 25.22
N CYS A 341 16.25 -17.20 25.43
CA CYS A 341 16.88 -17.53 26.70
C CYS A 341 18.27 -16.91 26.85
N LEU A 342 18.87 -16.45 25.75
CA LEU A 342 20.24 -15.95 25.70
C LEU A 342 20.34 -14.50 26.17
N PRO A 343 21.54 -14.05 26.62
CA PRO A 343 21.80 -12.65 26.94
C PRO A 343 21.82 -11.80 25.66
N LEU A 344 20.66 -11.34 25.21
CA LEU A 344 20.50 -10.56 23.97
C LEU A 344 20.21 -9.06 24.22
N ASP A 345 20.01 -8.66 25.48
CA ASP A 345 19.67 -7.28 25.83
C ASP A 345 20.90 -6.56 26.41
N GLY A 346 21.59 -5.77 25.59
CA GLY A 346 22.80 -5.07 25.99
C GLY A 346 22.61 -4.11 27.17
N GLU A 347 21.40 -3.60 27.42
CA GLU A 347 21.12 -2.74 28.58
C GLU A 347 21.16 -3.51 29.91
N LYS A 348 20.84 -4.81 29.88
CA LYS A 348 20.92 -5.70 31.05
C LYS A 348 22.34 -6.25 31.29
N PHE A 349 23.21 -6.16 30.29
CA PHE A 349 24.58 -6.67 30.34
C PHE A 349 25.62 -5.60 29.95
N PRO A 350 25.70 -4.45 30.65
CA PRO A 350 26.73 -3.45 30.38
C PRO A 350 28.13 -4.00 30.69
N GLU A 351 29.19 -3.42 30.10
CA GLU A 351 30.58 -3.94 30.14
C GLU A 351 31.10 -4.29 31.55
N ASN A 352 30.67 -3.58 32.58
CA ASN A 352 31.11 -3.79 33.96
C ASN A 352 30.15 -4.69 34.79
N SER A 353 29.12 -5.25 34.17
CA SER A 353 28.17 -6.14 34.86
C SER A 353 28.74 -7.54 35.09
N ARG A 354 28.23 -8.24 36.10
CA ARG A 354 28.72 -9.56 36.52
C ARG A 354 28.67 -10.61 35.40
N PHE A 355 27.65 -10.52 34.54
CA PHE A 355 27.37 -11.49 33.47
C PHE A 355 27.67 -10.97 32.05
N ALA A 356 28.30 -9.80 31.92
CA ALA A 356 28.75 -9.28 30.62
C ALA A 356 29.54 -10.30 29.77
N PRO A 357 30.44 -11.12 30.34
CA PRO A 357 31.16 -12.13 29.55
C PRO A 357 30.27 -13.13 28.82
N MET A 358 29.06 -13.41 29.33
CA MET A 358 28.11 -14.30 28.67
C MET A 358 27.49 -13.65 27.43
N PHE A 359 27.14 -12.37 27.51
CA PHE A 359 26.68 -11.58 26.36
C PHE A 359 27.74 -11.54 25.26
N ASP A 360 28.99 -11.26 25.63
CA ASP A 360 30.12 -11.22 24.69
C ASP A 360 30.40 -12.58 24.04
N ALA A 361 30.36 -13.67 24.82
CA ALA A 361 30.56 -15.01 24.31
C ALA A 361 29.47 -15.41 23.28
N VAL A 362 28.20 -15.08 23.56
CA VAL A 362 27.10 -15.34 22.63
C VAL A 362 27.22 -14.49 21.37
N ARG A 363 27.58 -13.21 21.50
CA ARG A 363 27.81 -12.31 20.37
C ARG A 363 28.93 -12.81 19.46
N GLN A 364 30.05 -13.24 20.05
CA GLN A 364 31.16 -13.82 19.30
C GLN A 364 30.75 -15.14 18.63
N ALA A 365 30.04 -16.02 19.34
CA ALA A 365 29.59 -17.31 18.80
C ALA A 365 28.67 -17.12 17.59
N PHE A 366 27.74 -16.16 17.59
CA PHE A 366 26.91 -15.89 16.40
C PHE A 366 27.71 -15.38 15.19
N ARG A 367 28.84 -14.70 15.41
CA ARG A 367 29.71 -14.23 14.32
C ARG A 367 30.55 -15.36 13.72
N GLU A 368 31.06 -16.24 14.57
CA GLU A 368 32.04 -17.27 14.19
C GLU A 368 31.41 -18.61 13.82
N GLU A 369 30.20 -18.91 14.33
CA GLU A 369 29.57 -20.22 14.18
C GLU A 369 28.16 -20.15 13.62
N ALA A 370 27.78 -21.21 12.91
CA ALA A 370 26.45 -21.38 12.35
C ALA A 370 25.43 -21.69 13.47
N LEU A 371 24.93 -20.64 14.13
CA LEU A 371 24.04 -20.72 15.30
C LEU A 371 22.74 -19.90 15.15
N LEU A 372 22.59 -19.12 14.08
CA LEU A 372 21.36 -18.36 13.82
C LEU A 372 20.38 -19.17 12.97
N PRO A 373 19.15 -19.43 13.44
CA PRO A 373 18.18 -20.26 12.73
C PRO A 373 17.67 -19.56 11.47
N THR A 374 17.68 -20.28 10.36
CA THR A 374 17.24 -19.81 9.04
C THR A 374 15.80 -20.22 8.73
N PHE A 375 15.21 -19.57 7.72
CA PHE A 375 13.84 -19.86 7.26
C PHE A 375 13.66 -21.30 6.74
N ASP A 376 14.72 -21.91 6.21
CA ASP A 376 14.75 -23.29 5.71
C ASP A 376 15.14 -24.33 6.79
N GLY A 377 15.18 -23.93 8.06
CA GLY A 377 15.42 -24.84 9.19
C GLY A 377 16.89 -25.21 9.46
N ARG A 378 17.84 -24.56 8.76
CA ARG A 378 19.27 -24.68 9.03
C ARG A 378 19.74 -23.59 10.01
N HIS A 379 21.05 -23.50 10.20
CA HIS A 379 21.69 -22.42 10.94
C HIS A 379 22.84 -21.83 10.14
N VAL A 380 23.06 -20.52 10.28
CA VAL A 380 24.14 -19.77 9.62
C VAL A 380 24.84 -18.82 10.59
N THR A 381 26.01 -18.31 10.18
CA THR A 381 26.71 -17.24 10.91
C THR A 381 26.05 -15.89 10.65
N ALA A 382 26.37 -14.88 11.47
CA ALA A 382 25.87 -13.52 11.31
C ALA A 382 26.17 -12.92 9.92
N HIS A 383 27.38 -13.13 9.39
CA HIS A 383 27.79 -12.59 8.10
C HIS A 383 27.05 -13.21 6.91
N GLN A 384 26.52 -14.42 7.09
CA GLN A 384 25.77 -15.16 6.07
C GLN A 384 24.28 -14.87 6.09
N ALA A 385 23.81 -14.10 7.06
CA ALA A 385 22.40 -13.91 7.36
C ALA A 385 21.88 -12.56 6.86
N LYS A 386 20.62 -12.54 6.42
CA LYS A 386 19.81 -11.32 6.28
C LYS A 386 18.43 -11.52 6.91
N LEU A 387 17.82 -10.44 7.36
CA LEU A 387 16.43 -10.41 7.80
C LEU A 387 15.53 -10.01 6.64
N ALA A 388 14.45 -10.75 6.42
CA ALA A 388 13.42 -10.41 5.43
C ALA A 388 12.19 -9.85 6.13
N ARG A 389 11.75 -8.67 5.71
CA ARG A 389 10.63 -7.96 6.34
C ARG A 389 9.31 -8.76 6.29
N THR A 390 9.05 -9.46 5.19
CA THR A 390 7.78 -10.17 4.96
C THR A 390 8.02 -11.65 4.63
N GLN A 391 6.98 -12.46 4.77
CA GLN A 391 7.04 -13.89 4.49
C GLN A 391 7.15 -14.16 2.99
N GLU A 392 6.41 -13.41 2.19
CA GLU A 392 6.41 -13.50 0.73
C GLU A 392 7.82 -13.27 0.17
N LEU A 393 8.59 -12.36 0.78
CA LEU A 393 9.98 -12.11 0.38
C LEU A 393 10.89 -13.33 0.67
N ARG A 394 10.67 -14.03 1.79
CA ARG A 394 11.45 -15.25 2.13
C ARG A 394 11.12 -16.41 1.20
N GLU A 395 9.86 -16.53 0.81
CA GLU A 395 9.38 -17.58 -0.09
C GLU A 395 9.70 -17.31 -1.56
N LEU A 396 9.87 -16.05 -1.95
CA LEU A 396 10.16 -15.65 -3.32
C LEU A 396 11.63 -15.89 -3.69
N PHE A 397 12.58 -15.70 -2.77
CA PHE A 397 14.01 -15.80 -3.07
C PHE A 397 14.63 -17.06 -2.48
N SER A 398 15.20 -17.91 -3.34
CA SER A 398 16.01 -19.05 -2.91
C SER A 398 17.34 -18.62 -2.28
N PRO A 399 17.99 -19.47 -1.46
CA PRO A 399 19.33 -19.20 -0.92
C PRO A 399 20.36 -18.75 -1.97
N GLU A 400 20.35 -19.36 -3.15
CA GLU A 400 21.26 -19.04 -4.25
C GLU A 400 20.96 -17.65 -4.84
N GLN A 401 19.69 -17.27 -4.93
CA GLN A 401 19.29 -15.95 -5.40
C GLN A 401 19.63 -14.87 -4.37
N VAL A 402 19.51 -15.16 -3.07
CA VAL A 402 19.95 -14.24 -1.99
C VAL A 402 21.46 -13.99 -2.11
N ALA A 403 22.26 -15.04 -2.33
CA ALA A 403 23.69 -14.91 -2.56
C ALA A 403 24.03 -14.11 -3.82
N ALA A 404 23.28 -14.32 -4.91
CA ALA A 404 23.47 -13.56 -6.14
C ALA A 404 23.18 -12.06 -5.96
N LEU A 405 22.25 -11.68 -5.08
CA LEU A 405 21.84 -10.28 -4.86
C LEU A 405 22.70 -9.55 -3.82
N PHE A 406 23.11 -10.23 -2.76
CA PHE A 406 23.77 -9.59 -1.60
C PHE A 406 25.23 -10.01 -1.42
N GLY A 407 25.76 -10.86 -2.30
CA GLY A 407 27.14 -11.34 -2.30
C GLY A 407 27.26 -12.82 -1.93
N PRO A 408 28.33 -13.50 -2.37
CA PRO A 408 28.49 -14.95 -2.21
C PRO A 408 28.55 -15.41 -0.75
N ASP A 409 28.91 -14.50 0.15
CA ASP A 409 28.99 -14.78 1.58
C ASP A 409 27.61 -14.73 2.26
N VAL A 410 26.59 -14.12 1.65
CA VAL A 410 25.23 -14.06 2.21
C VAL A 410 24.39 -15.18 1.62
N ALA A 411 23.94 -16.13 2.44
CA ALA A 411 23.37 -17.38 1.95
C ALA A 411 21.96 -17.68 2.44
N ALA A 412 21.40 -16.92 3.39
CA ALA A 412 20.10 -17.27 3.94
C ALA A 412 19.28 -16.11 4.52
N TRP A 413 17.96 -16.28 4.42
CA TRP A 413 17.00 -15.57 5.26
C TRP A 413 16.96 -16.21 6.64
N LEU A 414 16.99 -15.38 7.69
CA LEU A 414 16.72 -15.83 9.04
C LEU A 414 15.25 -16.25 9.23
N SER A 415 14.99 -17.02 10.28
CA SER A 415 13.67 -17.55 10.61
C SER A 415 12.58 -16.47 10.54
N GLY A 416 11.44 -16.85 9.96
CA GLY A 416 10.27 -15.98 9.83
C GLY A 416 9.59 -15.63 11.15
N ASP A 417 10.00 -16.26 12.26
CA ASP A 417 9.55 -15.93 13.61
C ASP A 417 10.32 -14.75 14.21
N ILE A 418 11.42 -14.32 13.59
CA ILE A 418 12.18 -13.14 14.00
C ILE A 418 11.60 -11.91 13.33
N THR A 419 10.53 -11.37 13.92
CA THR A 419 9.83 -10.18 13.43
C THR A 419 9.65 -9.13 14.53
N GLN A 420 9.25 -7.92 14.14
CA GLN A 420 8.92 -6.85 15.09
C GLN A 420 7.79 -7.23 16.06
N ASP A 421 6.86 -8.08 15.63
CA ASP A 421 5.68 -8.44 16.44
C ASP A 421 5.90 -9.71 17.26
N LYS A 422 6.71 -10.66 16.76
CA LYS A 422 6.96 -11.93 17.45
C LYS A 422 8.19 -11.86 18.35
N ALA A 423 9.34 -11.40 17.85
CA ALA A 423 10.61 -11.41 18.60
C ALA A 423 11.39 -10.10 18.39
N PRO A 424 10.84 -8.95 18.83
CA PRO A 424 11.47 -7.65 18.66
C PRO A 424 12.85 -7.55 19.31
N GLU A 425 13.04 -8.19 20.46
CA GLU A 425 14.29 -8.24 21.22
C GLU A 425 15.42 -8.90 20.42
N ILE A 426 15.14 -10.06 19.81
CA ILE A 426 16.09 -10.77 18.94
C ILE A 426 16.38 -9.93 17.71
N ARG A 427 15.33 -9.43 17.02
CA ARG A 427 15.48 -8.60 15.83
C ARG A 427 16.39 -7.39 16.09
N GLN A 428 16.17 -6.69 17.20
CA GLN A 428 16.97 -5.52 17.58
C GLN A 428 18.43 -5.90 17.85
N TYR A 429 18.66 -7.00 18.56
CA TYR A 429 20.01 -7.50 18.81
C TYR A 429 20.75 -7.83 17.50
N LEU A 430 20.12 -8.57 16.60
CA LEU A 430 20.72 -8.94 15.30
C LEU A 430 21.11 -7.71 14.48
N MET A 431 20.25 -6.69 14.44
CA MET A 431 20.52 -5.47 13.68
C MET A 431 21.59 -4.59 14.32
N ARG A 432 21.60 -4.45 15.66
CA ARG A 432 22.51 -3.52 16.36
C ARG A 432 23.86 -4.13 16.73
N GLU A 433 23.85 -5.36 17.23
CA GLU A 433 25.05 -6.03 17.76
C GLU A 433 25.76 -6.89 16.72
N LEU A 434 25.02 -7.42 15.73
CA LEU A 434 25.58 -8.30 14.69
C LEU A 434 25.61 -7.65 13.29
N ASP A 435 25.13 -6.41 13.13
CA ASP A 435 25.11 -5.67 11.86
C ASP A 435 24.36 -6.43 10.74
N ILE A 436 23.30 -7.17 11.10
CA ILE A 436 22.47 -7.91 10.15
C ILE A 436 21.39 -6.98 9.58
N ASP A 437 21.50 -6.69 8.28
CA ASP A 437 20.51 -5.88 7.57
C ASP A 437 19.12 -6.55 7.51
N GLU A 438 18.10 -5.74 7.77
CA GLU A 438 16.73 -6.04 7.33
C GLU A 438 16.51 -5.52 5.90
N ILE A 439 16.13 -6.44 5.03
CA ILE A 439 15.79 -6.22 3.63
C ILE A 439 14.28 -5.98 3.51
N THR A 440 13.95 -4.77 3.11
CA THR A 440 12.60 -4.32 2.74
C THR A 440 12.44 -4.35 1.22
N PRO A 441 11.20 -4.34 0.71
CA PRO A 441 10.96 -4.18 -0.73
C PRO A 441 11.69 -2.98 -1.33
N THR A 442 11.77 -1.86 -0.60
CA THR A 442 12.48 -0.64 -1.03
C THR A 442 13.99 -0.79 -1.13
N LYS A 443 14.61 -1.67 -0.32
CA LYS A 443 16.04 -2.01 -0.42
C LYS A 443 16.30 -3.10 -1.46
N LEU A 444 15.34 -4.01 -1.64
CA LEU A 444 15.43 -5.15 -2.56
C LEU A 444 15.31 -4.73 -4.03
N VAL A 445 14.27 -3.98 -4.40
CA VAL A 445 14.00 -3.67 -5.82
C VAL A 445 15.20 -3.03 -6.54
N PRO A 446 15.95 -2.09 -5.95
CA PRO A 446 17.15 -1.54 -6.57
C PRO A 446 18.28 -2.54 -6.82
N SER A 447 18.35 -3.67 -6.10
CA SER A 447 19.38 -4.69 -6.31
C SER A 447 19.05 -5.68 -7.43
N LEU A 448 17.83 -5.63 -7.98
CA LEU A 448 17.40 -6.49 -9.09
C LEU A 448 18.03 -6.03 -10.41
N THR A 449 19.26 -6.48 -10.66
CA THR A 449 19.99 -6.15 -11.90
C THR A 449 19.38 -6.82 -13.13
N LYS A 450 19.64 -6.25 -14.31
CA LYS A 450 19.20 -6.84 -15.59
C LYS A 450 19.67 -8.30 -15.74
N SER A 451 20.96 -8.55 -15.47
CA SER A 451 21.54 -9.89 -15.56
C SER A 451 20.89 -10.87 -14.58
N PHE A 452 20.57 -10.42 -13.37
CA PHE A 452 19.87 -11.27 -12.40
C PHE A 452 18.46 -11.63 -12.89
N LEU A 453 17.70 -10.67 -13.41
CA LEU A 453 16.33 -10.88 -13.85
C LEU A 453 16.25 -11.81 -15.07
N GLU A 454 17.16 -11.66 -16.04
CA GLU A 454 17.20 -12.47 -17.26
C GLU A 454 17.50 -13.96 -16.98
N THR A 455 18.18 -14.28 -15.88
CA THR A 455 18.43 -15.68 -15.47
C THR A 455 17.24 -16.37 -14.80
N GLN A 456 16.20 -15.62 -14.42
CA GLN A 456 15.05 -16.19 -13.70
C GLN A 456 14.06 -16.88 -14.63
N SER A 457 13.29 -17.83 -14.11
CA SER A 457 12.20 -18.46 -14.85
C SER A 457 11.01 -17.51 -15.03
N ASP A 458 10.16 -17.79 -16.02
CA ASP A 458 8.94 -17.01 -16.24
C ASP A 458 7.98 -17.09 -15.04
N GLU A 459 7.88 -18.26 -14.40
CA GLU A 459 7.09 -18.46 -13.18
C GLU A 459 7.60 -17.59 -12.02
N TRP A 460 8.92 -17.49 -11.85
CA TRP A 460 9.50 -16.65 -10.81
C TRP A 460 9.23 -15.17 -11.04
N VAL A 461 9.38 -14.69 -12.29
CA VAL A 461 9.10 -13.28 -12.64
C VAL A 461 7.62 -12.95 -12.46
N LEU A 462 6.71 -13.88 -12.79
CA LEU A 462 5.29 -13.75 -12.49
C LEU A 462 5.05 -13.54 -10.99
N ARG A 463 5.61 -14.41 -10.14
CA ARG A 463 5.50 -14.29 -8.67
C ARG A 463 6.13 -13.00 -8.13
N LEU A 464 7.19 -12.50 -8.76
CA LEU A 464 7.75 -11.18 -8.43
C LEU A 464 6.75 -10.06 -8.73
N TYR A 465 6.07 -10.09 -9.88
CA TYR A 465 5.06 -9.07 -10.21
C TYR A 465 3.85 -9.12 -9.26
N GLU A 466 3.42 -10.33 -8.89
CA GLU A 466 2.37 -10.52 -7.88
C GLU A 466 2.78 -9.96 -6.53
N PHE A 467 4.02 -10.23 -6.09
CA PHE A 467 4.57 -9.67 -4.86
C PHE A 467 4.63 -8.13 -4.89
N LEU A 468 5.04 -7.53 -6.01
CA LEU A 468 5.13 -6.07 -6.15
C LEU A 468 3.77 -5.38 -6.29
N SER A 469 2.72 -6.13 -6.64
CA SER A 469 1.35 -5.64 -6.71
C SER A 469 0.90 -5.11 -5.34
N GLY A 470 0.36 -3.89 -5.32
CA GLY A 470 -0.03 -3.19 -4.09
C GLY A 470 1.10 -2.44 -3.36
N GLN A 471 2.36 -2.56 -3.82
CA GLN A 471 3.52 -1.89 -3.21
C GLN A 471 4.05 -0.70 -4.04
N GLU A 472 3.36 -0.33 -5.11
CA GLU A 472 3.89 0.51 -6.19
C GLU A 472 4.07 1.96 -5.77
N LYS A 473 3.21 2.46 -4.88
CA LYS A 473 3.33 3.81 -4.31
C LYS A 473 4.63 3.99 -3.55
N ALA A 474 5.04 2.99 -2.76
CA ALA A 474 6.27 3.04 -1.98
C ALA A 474 7.52 2.89 -2.86
N LEU A 475 7.39 2.18 -3.98
CA LEU A 475 8.51 1.79 -4.85
C LEU A 475 8.65 2.64 -6.13
N ARG A 476 7.74 3.59 -6.37
CA ARG A 476 7.61 4.33 -7.65
C ARG A 476 8.92 4.87 -8.21
N ARG A 477 9.80 5.43 -7.36
CA ARG A 477 11.09 5.99 -7.78
C ARG A 477 12.07 4.95 -8.34
N HIS A 478 11.95 3.69 -7.93
CA HIS A 478 12.81 2.59 -8.35
C HIS A 478 12.21 1.81 -9.53
N LEU A 479 10.87 1.72 -9.59
CA LEU A 479 10.18 0.98 -10.65
C LEU A 479 10.42 1.57 -12.06
N ASP A 480 10.71 2.87 -12.16
CA ASP A 480 11.05 3.53 -13.42
C ASP A 480 12.52 3.34 -13.84
N THR A 481 13.40 2.94 -12.93
CA THR A 481 14.85 2.82 -13.19
C THR A 481 15.34 1.38 -13.28
N VAL A 482 14.64 0.45 -12.64
CA VAL A 482 14.99 -0.97 -12.64
C VAL A 482 14.37 -1.64 -13.88
N PRO A 483 15.13 -2.45 -14.65
CA PRO A 483 14.64 -3.11 -15.86
C PRO A 483 13.74 -4.32 -15.52
N LEU A 484 12.60 -4.07 -14.88
CA LEU A 484 11.70 -5.12 -14.39
C LEU A 484 10.92 -5.82 -15.49
N ILE A 485 10.75 -5.20 -16.66
CA ILE A 485 9.78 -5.64 -17.67
C ILE A 485 10.39 -6.70 -18.58
N ARG A 486 9.85 -7.92 -18.53
CA ARG A 486 10.30 -9.05 -19.35
C ARG A 486 9.63 -9.06 -20.72
N LEU A 487 10.43 -8.97 -21.77
CA LEU A 487 10.00 -9.06 -23.16
C LEU A 487 9.84 -10.51 -23.62
N ASP A 488 9.16 -10.69 -24.75
CA ASP A 488 8.95 -11.99 -25.40
C ASP A 488 10.25 -12.72 -25.75
N ASP A 489 11.32 -12.01 -26.08
CA ASP A 489 12.67 -12.56 -26.32
C ASP A 489 13.40 -12.98 -25.02
N GLY A 490 12.81 -12.70 -23.85
CA GLY A 490 13.35 -13.03 -22.54
C GLY A 490 14.26 -11.94 -21.95
N THR A 491 14.57 -10.89 -22.70
CA THR A 491 15.35 -9.74 -22.20
C THR A 491 14.51 -8.83 -21.31
N HIS A 492 15.20 -7.96 -20.57
CA HIS A 492 14.59 -7.07 -19.60
C HIS A 492 14.82 -5.58 -19.91
N VAL A 493 13.75 -4.78 -19.80
CA VAL A 493 13.73 -3.32 -20.02
C VAL A 493 13.05 -2.58 -18.88
N VAL A 494 13.31 -1.27 -18.75
CA VAL A 494 12.57 -0.40 -17.83
C VAL A 494 11.14 -0.21 -18.33
N ALA A 495 10.19 0.06 -17.41
CA ALA A 495 8.80 0.28 -17.80
C ALA A 495 8.63 1.50 -18.71
N ARG A 496 9.33 2.60 -18.39
CA ARG A 496 9.22 3.87 -19.11
C ARG A 496 10.57 4.53 -19.28
N GLU A 497 10.73 5.24 -20.38
CA GLU A 497 11.86 6.15 -20.63
C GLU A 497 11.31 7.45 -21.18
N ASN A 498 11.70 8.59 -20.59
CA ASN A 498 11.20 9.92 -20.96
C ASN A 498 9.66 10.03 -20.99
N GLY A 499 8.99 9.32 -20.08
CA GLY A 499 7.52 9.29 -19.98
C GLY A 499 6.81 8.39 -20.99
N LYS A 500 7.52 7.73 -21.92
CA LYS A 500 6.94 6.77 -22.88
C LYS A 500 7.14 5.33 -22.41
N ALA A 501 6.14 4.48 -22.60
CA ALA A 501 6.26 3.05 -22.33
C ALA A 501 7.27 2.41 -23.29
N LYS A 502 8.14 1.53 -22.77
CA LYS A 502 9.14 0.79 -23.57
C LYS A 502 8.68 -0.59 -24.00
N ALA A 503 7.61 -1.08 -23.39
CA ALA A 503 7.00 -2.37 -23.68
C ALA A 503 5.49 -2.27 -23.47
N PHE A 504 4.75 -3.17 -24.11
CA PHE A 504 3.30 -3.24 -24.05
C PHE A 504 2.82 -4.63 -23.65
N LEU A 505 1.61 -4.70 -23.09
CA LEU A 505 0.98 -5.99 -22.80
C LEU A 505 0.72 -6.77 -24.09
N PRO A 506 0.84 -8.11 -24.07
CA PRO A 506 0.58 -8.94 -25.23
C PRO A 506 -0.90 -8.85 -25.63
N SER A 507 -1.20 -8.38 -26.85
CA SER A 507 -2.55 -8.32 -27.39
C SER A 507 -2.80 -9.42 -28.44
N ALA A 508 -4.03 -9.52 -28.94
CA ALA A 508 -4.37 -10.39 -30.06
C ALA A 508 -3.97 -9.80 -31.42
N ILE A 509 -3.63 -8.50 -31.46
CA ILE A 509 -3.34 -7.76 -32.68
C ILE A 509 -1.83 -7.83 -32.93
N ALA A 510 -1.44 -8.13 -34.16
CA ALA A 510 -0.03 -8.09 -34.55
C ALA A 510 0.51 -6.66 -34.40
N THR A 511 1.54 -6.51 -33.56
CA THR A 511 2.17 -5.21 -33.30
C THR A 511 3.66 -5.25 -33.56
N SER A 512 4.22 -4.10 -33.93
CA SER A 512 5.67 -3.93 -34.06
C SER A 512 6.31 -3.39 -32.78
N PHE A 513 5.52 -3.06 -31.75
CA PHE A 513 6.05 -2.65 -30.46
C PHE A 513 6.65 -3.84 -29.68
N PRO A 514 7.66 -3.62 -28.83
CA PRO A 514 8.14 -4.64 -27.91
C PRO A 514 6.99 -5.11 -27.01
N THR A 515 6.68 -6.40 -27.04
CA THR A 515 5.60 -6.97 -26.24
C THR A 515 6.14 -7.77 -25.07
N MET A 516 5.41 -7.74 -23.96
CA MET A 516 5.74 -8.53 -22.80
C MET A 516 5.46 -10.01 -23.03
N ARG A 517 6.28 -10.85 -22.42
CA ARG A 517 6.11 -12.30 -22.47
C ARG A 517 4.79 -12.72 -21.82
N ARG A 518 3.96 -13.47 -22.56
CA ARG A 518 2.60 -13.86 -22.11
C ARG A 518 2.55 -14.55 -20.75
N ALA A 519 3.53 -15.40 -20.45
CA ALA A 519 3.58 -16.16 -19.19
C ALA A 519 3.67 -15.27 -17.95
N VAL A 520 4.38 -14.13 -18.01
CA VAL A 520 4.52 -13.21 -16.86
C VAL A 520 3.33 -12.26 -16.69
N CYS A 521 2.35 -12.30 -17.61
CA CYS A 521 1.13 -11.51 -17.57
C CYS A 521 -0.12 -12.37 -17.31
N ALA A 522 0.06 -13.60 -16.80
CA ALA A 522 -0.99 -14.60 -16.71
C ALA A 522 -2.04 -14.31 -15.63
N THR A 523 -1.65 -13.67 -14.52
CA THR A 523 -2.53 -13.45 -13.36
C THR A 523 -3.08 -12.02 -13.29
N PRO A 524 -4.29 -11.83 -12.70
CA PRO A 524 -4.87 -10.51 -12.49
C PRO A 524 -3.96 -9.56 -11.70
N GLU A 525 -3.30 -10.07 -10.67
CA GLU A 525 -2.42 -9.31 -9.76
C GLU A 525 -1.20 -8.76 -10.51
N ALA A 526 -0.59 -9.58 -11.37
CA ALA A 526 0.51 -9.16 -12.24
C ALA A 526 0.05 -8.12 -13.27
N ARG A 527 -1.12 -8.31 -13.89
CA ARG A 527 -1.69 -7.31 -14.82
C ARG A 527 -2.00 -5.99 -14.15
N GLN A 528 -2.49 -6.03 -12.92
CA GLN A 528 -2.76 -4.84 -12.11
C GLN A 528 -1.46 -4.08 -11.80
N PHE A 529 -0.42 -4.80 -11.38
CA PHE A 529 0.92 -4.22 -11.16
C PHE A 529 1.43 -3.53 -12.43
N LEU A 530 1.42 -4.23 -13.57
CA LEU A 530 1.89 -3.69 -14.86
C LEU A 530 1.08 -2.47 -15.32
N SER A 531 -0.24 -2.51 -15.15
CA SER A 531 -1.12 -1.38 -15.45
C SER A 531 -0.80 -0.15 -14.58
N SER A 532 -0.41 -0.36 -13.32
CA SER A 532 -0.02 0.72 -12.40
C SER A 532 1.28 1.45 -12.82
N LEU A 533 2.14 0.75 -13.58
CA LEU A 533 3.33 1.31 -14.23
C LEU A 533 3.00 2.06 -15.52
N GLY A 534 1.74 2.02 -15.97
CA GLY A 534 1.30 2.60 -17.23
C GLY A 534 1.63 1.73 -18.45
N ILE A 535 1.84 0.42 -18.25
CA ILE A 535 1.99 -0.55 -19.34
C ILE A 535 0.61 -1.04 -19.70
N THR A 536 0.20 -0.77 -20.94
CA THR A 536 -1.11 -1.15 -21.48
C THR A 536 -0.92 -2.01 -22.73
N GLU A 537 -2.01 -2.52 -23.28
CA GLU A 537 -1.98 -3.07 -24.64
C GLU A 537 -1.57 -1.98 -25.65
N PRO A 538 -0.91 -2.35 -26.76
CA PRO A 538 -0.54 -1.42 -27.81
C PRO A 538 -1.78 -0.86 -28.49
N ASP A 539 -1.82 0.46 -28.69
CA ASP A 539 -2.85 1.11 -29.49
C ASP A 539 -2.57 0.84 -30.99
N PRO A 540 -3.52 0.23 -31.75
CA PRO A 540 -3.31 -0.10 -33.16
C PRO A 540 -2.99 1.12 -34.03
N VAL A 541 -3.56 2.30 -33.71
CA VAL A 541 -3.30 3.53 -34.45
C VAL A 541 -1.88 4.01 -34.20
N ASP A 542 -1.42 4.02 -32.95
CA ASP A 542 -0.05 4.43 -32.62
C ASP A 542 0.99 3.50 -33.24
N ASP A 543 0.72 2.20 -33.27
CA ASP A 543 1.60 1.22 -33.90
C ASP A 543 1.73 1.44 -35.41
N VAL A 544 0.60 1.69 -36.10
CA VAL A 544 0.62 2.05 -37.52
C VAL A 544 1.44 3.32 -37.75
N ILE A 545 1.19 4.38 -36.98
CA ILE A 545 1.86 5.67 -37.21
C ILE A 545 3.37 5.58 -36.90
N TRP A 546 3.78 4.89 -35.84
CA TRP A 546 5.17 4.93 -35.36
C TRP A 546 6.06 3.87 -35.97
N ASN A 547 5.50 2.71 -36.35
CA ASN A 547 6.30 1.57 -36.80
C ASN A 547 5.99 1.14 -38.24
N LEU A 548 4.78 1.36 -38.74
CA LEU A 548 4.38 0.97 -40.10
C LEU A 548 4.60 2.10 -41.11
N LEU A 549 4.00 3.28 -40.89
CA LEU A 549 4.08 4.39 -41.84
C LEU A 549 5.50 4.87 -42.18
N PRO A 550 6.51 4.83 -41.27
CA PRO A 550 7.87 5.19 -41.63
C PRO A 550 8.47 4.39 -42.78
N LYS A 551 7.99 3.15 -43.04
CA LYS A 551 8.39 2.36 -44.22
C LYS A 551 8.02 3.07 -45.54
N TYR A 552 6.88 3.76 -45.55
CA TYR A 552 6.30 4.42 -46.71
C TYR A 552 6.64 5.92 -46.80
N GLN A 553 7.48 6.43 -45.89
CA GLN A 553 7.97 7.82 -45.87
C GLN A 553 9.41 7.95 -46.39
N GLN A 554 10.04 6.84 -46.79
CA GLN A 554 11.38 6.81 -47.38
C GLN A 554 11.35 7.25 -48.84
N GLU A 555 12.50 7.65 -49.41
CA GLU A 555 12.59 8.10 -50.81
C GLU A 555 12.28 6.98 -51.82
N GLU A 556 12.58 5.73 -51.48
CA GLU A 556 12.18 4.53 -52.24
C GLU A 556 11.36 3.61 -51.32
N VAL A 557 10.19 3.18 -51.79
CA VAL A 557 9.31 2.22 -51.10
C VAL A 557 9.62 0.82 -51.62
N ASP A 558 10.40 0.04 -50.88
CA ASP A 558 10.75 -1.36 -51.18
C ASP A 558 9.99 -2.31 -50.24
N VAL A 559 8.72 -2.59 -50.57
CA VAL A 559 7.86 -3.50 -49.82
C VAL A 559 7.27 -4.52 -50.78
N GLY A 560 7.51 -5.81 -50.56
CA GLY A 560 6.93 -6.87 -51.38
C GLY A 560 5.41 -6.98 -51.21
N ASP A 561 4.72 -7.47 -52.25
CA ASP A 561 3.25 -7.47 -52.36
C ASP A 561 2.52 -8.08 -51.15
N ASP A 562 3.00 -9.22 -50.63
CA ASP A 562 2.41 -9.88 -49.46
C ASP A 562 2.55 -9.01 -48.18
N ALA A 563 3.70 -8.34 -48.02
CA ALA A 563 3.94 -7.45 -46.89
C ALA A 563 3.14 -6.15 -47.01
N TYR A 564 2.93 -5.66 -48.24
CA TYR A 564 2.08 -4.52 -48.53
C TYR A 564 0.61 -4.81 -48.18
N ALA A 565 0.09 -5.97 -48.61
CA ALA A 565 -1.26 -6.40 -48.28
C ALA A 565 -1.49 -6.49 -46.76
N ALA A 566 -0.56 -7.10 -46.03
CA ALA A 566 -0.62 -7.17 -44.57
C ALA A 566 -0.55 -5.79 -43.90
N ASP A 567 0.25 -4.86 -44.44
CA ASP A 567 0.33 -3.49 -43.94
C ASP A 567 -0.97 -2.71 -44.18
N ILE A 568 -1.64 -2.88 -45.33
CA ILE A 568 -2.94 -2.28 -45.63
C ILE A 568 -4.05 -2.85 -44.73
N GLU A 569 -4.04 -4.15 -44.44
CA GLU A 569 -4.96 -4.74 -43.46
C GLU A 569 -4.78 -4.14 -42.06
N ARG A 570 -3.53 -3.95 -41.61
CA ARG A 570 -3.24 -3.30 -40.31
C ARG A 570 -3.71 -1.85 -40.27
N ILE A 571 -3.50 -1.09 -41.35
CA ILE A 571 -4.00 0.29 -41.49
C ILE A 571 -5.53 0.30 -41.41
N SER A 572 -6.20 -0.63 -42.09
CA SER A 572 -7.66 -0.73 -42.13
C SER A 572 -8.23 -1.10 -40.75
N ALA A 573 -7.62 -2.08 -40.07
CA ALA A 573 -8.00 -2.46 -38.71
C ALA A 573 -7.83 -1.30 -37.71
N ALA A 574 -6.75 -0.52 -37.82
CA ALA A 574 -6.54 0.67 -36.99
C ALA A 574 -7.56 1.79 -37.29
N PHE A 575 -7.99 1.94 -38.54
CA PHE A 575 -8.99 2.93 -38.95
C PHE A 575 -10.42 2.61 -38.47
N SER A 576 -10.69 1.33 -38.20
CA SER A 576 -11.95 0.86 -37.60
C SER A 576 -12.06 1.13 -36.10
N THR A 577 -11.15 1.91 -35.51
CA THR A 577 -11.26 2.37 -34.10
C THR A 577 -12.51 3.22 -33.85
N ASP A 578 -13.15 3.01 -32.69
CA ASP A 578 -14.31 3.80 -32.24
C ASP A 578 -13.92 5.20 -31.73
N SER A 579 -12.62 5.47 -31.53
CA SER A 579 -12.13 6.75 -31.05
C SER A 579 -12.00 7.77 -32.18
N THR A 580 -12.89 8.77 -32.20
CA THR A 580 -12.84 9.87 -33.18
C THR A 580 -11.49 10.60 -33.18
N ALA A 581 -10.86 10.76 -32.02
CA ALA A 581 -9.56 11.42 -31.90
C ALA A 581 -8.42 10.59 -32.50
N GLN A 582 -8.37 9.28 -32.23
CA GLN A 582 -7.36 8.41 -32.82
C GLN A 582 -7.58 8.23 -34.32
N LYS A 583 -8.84 8.13 -34.75
CA LYS A 583 -9.20 8.09 -36.17
C LYS A 583 -8.73 9.33 -36.91
N GLU A 584 -8.90 10.53 -36.34
CA GLU A 584 -8.40 11.77 -36.93
C GLU A 584 -6.87 11.82 -36.96
N LYS A 585 -6.21 11.36 -35.90
CA LYS A 585 -4.75 11.25 -35.82
C LYS A 585 -4.19 10.36 -36.93
N LEU A 586 -4.76 9.17 -37.11
CA LEU A 586 -4.40 8.24 -38.18
C LEU A 586 -4.63 8.87 -39.56
N ARG A 587 -5.82 9.46 -39.77
CA ARG A 587 -6.18 10.12 -41.03
C ARG A 587 -5.20 11.23 -41.42
N SER A 588 -4.78 12.04 -40.44
CA SER A 588 -3.79 13.11 -40.66
C SER A 588 -2.41 12.57 -41.04
N ALA A 589 -1.97 11.47 -40.45
CA ALA A 589 -0.71 10.82 -40.80
C ALA A 589 -0.75 10.17 -42.20
N LEU A 590 -1.84 9.45 -42.51
CA LEU A 590 -2.06 8.80 -43.81
C LEU A 590 -2.14 9.81 -44.95
N ARG A 591 -2.83 10.96 -44.74
CA ARG A 591 -2.90 12.07 -45.72
C ARG A 591 -1.55 12.52 -46.25
N ASN A 592 -0.52 12.46 -45.41
CA ASN A 592 0.80 12.98 -45.73
C ASN A 592 1.78 11.88 -46.17
N THR A 593 1.37 10.61 -46.19
CA THR A 593 2.24 9.46 -46.47
C THR A 593 1.96 8.89 -47.87
N THR A 594 3.01 8.55 -48.61
CA THR A 594 2.95 7.94 -49.96
C THR A 594 2.80 6.41 -49.85
N PHE A 595 1.61 5.94 -49.48
CA PHE A 595 1.36 4.50 -49.24
C PHE A 595 0.36 3.88 -50.22
N VAL A 596 -0.30 4.67 -51.06
CA VAL A 596 -1.33 4.17 -51.99
C VAL A 596 -0.65 3.72 -53.27
N MET A 597 -0.72 2.43 -53.61
CA MET A 597 -0.25 1.94 -54.91
C MET A 597 -1.24 2.34 -56.00
N VAL A 598 -0.71 2.95 -57.04
CA VAL A 598 -1.49 3.58 -58.11
C VAL A 598 -0.81 3.35 -59.45
N VAL A 599 -1.59 3.43 -60.53
CA VAL A 599 -1.12 3.38 -61.92
C VAL A 599 -1.36 4.71 -62.62
N ASP A 600 -0.40 5.15 -63.43
CA ASP A 600 -0.58 6.30 -64.33
C ASP A 600 -1.40 5.86 -65.54
N THR A 601 -2.49 6.57 -65.84
CA THR A 601 -3.40 6.16 -66.91
C THR A 601 -2.85 6.36 -68.32
N GLY A 602 -1.74 7.06 -68.50
CA GLY A 602 -1.09 7.30 -69.78
C GLY A 602 -0.08 6.21 -70.15
N ASP A 603 0.82 5.84 -69.22
CA ASP A 603 1.88 4.85 -69.48
C ASP A 603 1.72 3.50 -68.76
N GLY A 604 0.76 3.39 -67.83
CA GLY A 604 0.45 2.18 -67.09
C GLY A 604 1.48 1.81 -66.02
N LYS A 605 2.45 2.69 -65.71
CA LYS A 605 3.45 2.40 -64.67
C LYS A 605 2.86 2.57 -63.28
N ALA A 606 3.27 1.69 -62.36
CA ALA A 606 2.88 1.73 -60.96
C ALA A 606 3.84 2.59 -60.12
N TYR A 607 3.30 3.30 -59.12
CA TYR A 607 4.06 4.07 -58.13
C TYR A 607 3.26 4.19 -56.83
N ALA A 608 3.92 4.59 -55.75
CA ALA A 608 3.28 4.94 -54.49
C ALA A 608 2.96 6.44 -54.44
N ALA A 609 1.72 6.80 -54.11
CA ALA A 609 1.26 8.18 -54.08
C ALA A 609 0.55 8.53 -52.76
N LYS A 610 0.42 9.84 -52.51
CA LYS A 610 -0.38 10.36 -51.39
C LYS A 610 -1.86 10.26 -51.75
N PRO A 611 -2.75 9.93 -50.79
CA PRO A 611 -4.18 9.83 -51.07
C PRO A 611 -4.77 11.08 -51.73
N GLY A 612 -4.36 12.28 -51.31
CA GLY A 612 -4.85 13.55 -51.86
C GLY A 612 -4.51 13.79 -53.33
N ASP A 613 -3.62 12.99 -53.93
CA ASP A 613 -3.20 13.10 -55.31
C ASP A 613 -3.85 12.07 -56.25
N VAL A 614 -4.74 11.24 -55.71
CA VAL A 614 -5.18 9.99 -56.33
C VAL A 614 -6.68 9.95 -56.56
N TYR A 615 -7.08 9.39 -57.70
CA TYR A 615 -8.46 9.01 -57.96
C TYR A 615 -8.74 7.57 -57.55
N ILE A 616 -9.89 7.34 -56.92
CA ILE A 616 -10.43 5.99 -56.74
C ILE A 616 -10.79 5.43 -58.12
N ALA A 617 -10.41 4.17 -58.36
CA ALA A 617 -10.66 3.45 -59.60
C ALA A 617 -12.15 3.08 -59.78
N THR A 618 -12.96 4.08 -60.12
CA THR A 618 -14.36 3.89 -60.53
C THR A 618 -14.43 3.70 -62.05
N ASP A 619 -15.39 2.89 -62.52
CA ASP A 619 -15.58 2.64 -63.97
C ASP A 619 -15.64 3.96 -64.77
N ARG A 620 -16.32 4.98 -64.21
CA ARG A 620 -16.45 6.31 -64.79
C ARG A 620 -15.11 7.02 -64.95
N LEU A 621 -14.29 7.08 -63.89
CA LEU A 621 -13.01 7.79 -63.95
C LEU A 621 -11.95 7.02 -64.75
N GLN A 622 -11.96 5.69 -64.67
CA GLN A 622 -11.12 4.83 -65.50
C GLN A 622 -11.47 5.03 -66.98
N GLN A 623 -12.76 5.04 -67.33
CA GLN A 623 -13.20 5.33 -68.69
C GLN A 623 -12.84 6.76 -69.09
N LEU A 624 -12.95 7.76 -68.20
CA LEU A 624 -12.65 9.15 -68.52
C LEU A 624 -11.17 9.40 -68.80
N PHE A 625 -10.27 8.83 -67.99
CA PHE A 625 -8.83 9.12 -68.04
C PHE A 625 -7.97 8.05 -68.71
N ALA A 626 -8.52 6.92 -69.17
CA ALA A 626 -7.74 5.92 -69.89
C ALA A 626 -6.94 6.51 -71.08
N GLY A 627 -5.61 6.40 -71.05
CA GLY A 627 -4.69 6.96 -72.03
C GLY A 627 -4.25 8.41 -71.77
N VAL A 628 -4.74 9.05 -70.71
CA VAL A 628 -4.37 10.43 -70.33
C VAL A 628 -3.17 10.38 -69.37
N PRO A 629 -2.04 11.05 -69.68
CA PRO A 629 -0.86 11.05 -68.81
C PRO A 629 -1.05 11.91 -67.56
N ASP A 630 -0.20 11.68 -66.55
CA ASP A 630 -0.15 12.41 -65.26
C ASP A 630 -1.40 12.25 -64.39
N ILE A 631 -2.14 11.17 -64.59
CA ILE A 631 -3.37 10.87 -63.83
C ILE A 631 -3.23 9.57 -63.09
N LEU A 632 -3.28 9.69 -61.77
CA LEU A 632 -2.99 8.62 -60.82
C LEU A 632 -4.30 8.00 -60.36
N ILE A 633 -4.51 6.74 -60.71
CA ILE A 633 -5.68 5.95 -60.29
C ILE A 633 -5.22 4.81 -59.39
N VAL A 634 -5.97 4.52 -58.31
CA VAL A 634 -5.74 3.35 -57.44
C VAL A 634 -5.54 2.10 -58.28
N ASP A 635 -4.45 1.38 -58.03
CA ASP A 635 -4.14 0.16 -58.75
C ASP A 635 -5.06 -0.96 -58.28
N ASN A 636 -6.01 -1.33 -59.13
CA ASN A 636 -6.96 -2.40 -58.86
C ASN A 636 -6.31 -3.78 -58.95
N GLU A 637 -5.05 -3.95 -59.38
CA GLU A 637 -4.40 -5.28 -59.37
C GLU A 637 -4.18 -5.79 -57.94
N TYR A 638 -4.00 -4.89 -56.97
CA TYR A 638 -3.88 -5.22 -55.55
C TYR A 638 -5.24 -5.52 -54.92
N ASP A 639 -5.47 -6.77 -54.53
CA ASP A 639 -6.71 -7.19 -53.86
C ASP A 639 -7.01 -6.38 -52.58
N CYS A 640 -5.97 -6.00 -51.84
CA CYS A 640 -6.09 -5.21 -50.60
C CYS A 640 -6.56 -3.75 -50.82
N LEU A 641 -6.52 -3.25 -52.06
CA LEU A 641 -7.04 -1.93 -52.42
C LEU A 641 -8.46 -1.98 -53.02
N ARG A 642 -9.06 -3.18 -53.10
CA ARG A 642 -10.44 -3.40 -53.54
C ARG A 642 -11.41 -3.37 -52.35
N GLY A 643 -12.66 -2.98 -52.61
CA GLY A 643 -13.75 -2.98 -51.62
C GLY A 643 -14.09 -1.60 -51.05
N GLU A 644 -15.28 -1.45 -50.47
CA GLU A 644 -15.75 -0.14 -49.99
C GLU A 644 -15.04 0.33 -48.73
N GLU A 645 -14.62 -0.57 -47.83
CA GLU A 645 -13.94 -0.20 -46.58
C GLU A 645 -12.63 0.57 -46.83
N ILE A 646 -11.76 0.05 -47.71
CA ILE A 646 -10.51 0.73 -48.07
C ILE A 646 -10.76 1.98 -48.90
N ARG A 647 -11.77 1.98 -49.78
CA ARG A 647 -12.14 3.18 -50.55
C ARG A 647 -12.60 4.32 -49.63
N ASP A 648 -13.38 4.02 -48.60
CA ASP A 648 -13.81 5.02 -47.62
C ASP A 648 -12.64 5.54 -46.79
N LEU A 649 -11.70 4.67 -46.40
CA LEU A 649 -10.45 5.07 -45.77
C LEU A 649 -9.67 6.03 -46.65
N LEU A 650 -9.42 5.68 -47.92
CA LEU A 650 -8.68 6.49 -48.88
C LEU A 650 -9.37 7.84 -49.13
N VAL A 651 -10.71 7.85 -49.29
CA VAL A 651 -11.50 9.07 -49.46
C VAL A 651 -11.43 9.97 -48.24
N SER A 652 -11.51 9.39 -47.03
CA SER A 652 -11.33 10.15 -45.79
C SER A 652 -9.93 10.79 -45.71
N CYS A 653 -8.94 10.14 -46.32
CA CYS A 653 -7.57 10.62 -46.44
C CYS A 653 -7.33 11.56 -47.64
N GLY A 654 -8.34 11.86 -48.47
CA GLY A 654 -8.25 12.86 -49.54
C GLY A 654 -8.30 12.32 -50.96
N ALA A 655 -8.35 11.00 -51.16
CA ALA A 655 -8.58 10.44 -52.50
C ALA A 655 -9.99 10.79 -52.99
N SER A 656 -10.15 10.95 -54.30
CA SER A 656 -11.44 11.39 -54.87
C SER A 656 -12.10 10.29 -55.71
N ARG A 657 -13.40 10.08 -55.50
CA ARG A 657 -14.26 9.26 -56.39
C ARG A 657 -14.80 10.06 -57.60
N TYR A 658 -14.49 11.36 -57.66
CA TYR A 658 -15.04 12.33 -58.64
C TYR A 658 -13.95 13.25 -59.16
N LEU A 659 -14.26 14.08 -60.17
CA LEU A 659 -13.35 15.13 -60.63
C LEU A 659 -12.87 15.99 -59.46
N MET A 660 -11.57 16.29 -59.45
CA MET A 660 -10.90 16.92 -58.32
C MET A 660 -10.55 18.36 -58.66
N PRO A 661 -11.28 19.35 -58.10
CA PRO A 661 -10.91 20.75 -58.21
C PRO A 661 -9.59 20.98 -57.50
N HIS A 662 -8.67 21.66 -58.16
CA HIS A 662 -7.45 22.17 -57.55
C HIS A 662 -7.32 23.66 -57.82
N ALA A 663 -6.69 24.37 -56.88
CA ALA A 663 -6.44 25.79 -57.04
C ALA A 663 -5.55 26.02 -58.27
N SER A 664 -5.99 26.91 -59.14
CA SER A 664 -5.26 27.35 -60.33
C SER A 664 -4.92 28.83 -60.18
N PRO A 665 -3.76 29.30 -60.65
CA PRO A 665 -3.51 30.72 -60.78
C PRO A 665 -4.65 31.37 -61.59
N SER A 666 -5.25 32.42 -61.03
CA SER A 666 -6.32 33.15 -61.71
C SER A 666 -5.82 33.78 -63.00
N GLY A 667 -6.50 33.48 -64.11
CA GLY A 667 -6.27 34.11 -65.42
C GLY A 667 -6.80 35.55 -65.53
N LEU A 668 -7.46 36.09 -64.50
CA LEU A 668 -8.07 37.42 -64.54
C LEU A 668 -7.04 38.54 -64.72
N GLY A 669 -7.13 39.23 -65.85
CA GLY A 669 -6.33 40.42 -66.16
C GLY A 669 -6.76 41.66 -65.38
N ASN A 670 -5.93 42.70 -65.38
CA ASN A 670 -6.22 43.97 -64.69
C ASN A 670 -7.51 44.65 -65.18
N THR A 671 -7.82 44.50 -66.48
CA THR A 671 -9.04 45.01 -67.11
C THR A 671 -10.30 44.27 -66.64
N GLU A 672 -10.24 42.95 -66.54
CA GLU A 672 -11.35 42.12 -66.07
C GLU A 672 -11.62 42.36 -64.58
N LYS A 673 -10.56 42.46 -63.76
CA LYS A 673 -10.69 42.86 -62.35
C LYS A 673 -11.30 44.25 -62.20
N ALA A 674 -10.93 45.21 -63.05
CA ALA A 674 -11.54 46.55 -63.05
C ALA A 674 -13.03 46.50 -63.44
N GLN A 675 -13.39 45.67 -64.41
CA GLN A 675 -14.77 45.48 -64.84
C GLN A 675 -15.62 44.84 -63.73
N ILE A 676 -15.13 43.76 -63.09
CA ILE A 676 -15.81 43.11 -61.96
C ILE A 676 -16.04 44.09 -60.81
N ARG A 677 -15.05 44.95 -60.50
CA ARG A 677 -15.19 46.00 -59.48
C ARG A 677 -16.23 47.07 -59.85
N ARG A 678 -16.31 47.43 -61.14
CA ARG A 678 -17.29 48.39 -61.63
C ARG A 678 -18.71 47.83 -61.54
N GLU A 679 -18.90 46.58 -61.92
CA GLU A 679 -20.21 45.90 -61.93
C GLU A 679 -20.72 45.58 -60.53
N ALA A 680 -19.85 45.16 -59.62
CA ALA A 680 -20.20 44.83 -58.24
C ALA A 680 -20.18 46.02 -57.26
N GLY A 681 -19.79 47.22 -57.73
CA GLY A 681 -19.63 48.43 -56.94
C GLY A 681 -18.29 48.51 -56.18
N LEU A 682 -17.90 49.73 -55.80
CA LEU A 682 -16.54 50.09 -55.33
C LEU A 682 -15.43 49.87 -56.39
N GLU A 683 -15.46 50.68 -57.46
CA GLU A 683 -14.46 50.63 -58.55
C GLU A 683 -13.02 50.92 -58.07
N ARG A 684 -12.87 51.75 -57.02
CA ARG A 684 -11.58 52.03 -56.35
C ARG A 684 -11.49 51.23 -55.05
N ALA A 685 -10.30 50.70 -54.75
CA ALA A 685 -10.03 49.89 -53.55
C ALA A 685 -8.64 50.24 -52.98
N SER A 686 -8.48 50.17 -51.65
CA SER A 686 -7.17 50.34 -51.00
C SER A 686 -6.40 49.02 -50.86
N TRP A 687 -7.07 47.88 -51.01
CA TRP A 687 -6.48 46.56 -51.06
C TRP A 687 -7.29 45.63 -51.96
N GLU A 688 -6.62 44.62 -52.54
CA GLU A 688 -7.25 43.52 -53.27
C GLU A 688 -6.60 42.19 -52.88
N SER A 689 -7.38 41.12 -52.89
CA SER A 689 -6.89 39.74 -52.74
C SER A 689 -6.40 39.19 -54.08
N SER A 690 -5.52 38.19 -54.04
CA SER A 690 -5.30 37.35 -55.23
C SER A 690 -6.58 36.55 -55.48
N PRO A 691 -7.19 36.60 -56.68
CA PRO A 691 -8.42 35.86 -56.93
C PRO A 691 -8.20 34.36 -56.73
N GLU A 692 -9.08 33.74 -55.97
CA GLU A 692 -9.16 32.29 -55.84
C GLU A 692 -9.82 31.75 -57.11
N ASP A 693 -9.18 30.80 -57.77
CA ASP A 693 -9.66 30.23 -59.03
C ASP A 693 -9.35 28.72 -59.05
N PHE A 694 -10.14 27.96 -59.79
CA PHE A 694 -10.11 26.50 -59.77
C PHE A 694 -10.02 25.93 -61.18
N SER A 695 -9.22 24.88 -61.30
CA SER A 695 -9.22 23.98 -62.45
C SER A 695 -9.49 22.55 -62.00
N LEU A 696 -9.72 21.64 -62.94
CA LEU A 696 -9.91 20.22 -62.65
C LEU A 696 -8.62 19.47 -62.98
N ARG A 697 -8.15 18.62 -62.06
CA ARG A 697 -6.94 17.82 -62.29
C ARG A 697 -7.18 16.90 -63.50
N GLY A 698 -6.22 16.87 -64.41
CA GLY A 698 -6.28 16.09 -65.65
C GLY A 698 -7.15 16.67 -66.76
N LEU A 699 -7.91 17.74 -66.54
CA LEU A 699 -8.79 18.27 -67.58
C LEU A 699 -8.01 18.76 -68.79
N LYS A 700 -6.88 19.46 -68.58
CA LYS A 700 -6.06 19.96 -69.68
C LYS A 700 -5.52 18.81 -70.53
N GLN A 701 -4.91 17.81 -69.88
CA GLN A 701 -4.37 16.62 -70.55
C GLN A 701 -5.49 15.84 -71.27
N LEU A 702 -6.67 15.72 -70.66
CA LEU A 702 -7.83 15.10 -71.28
C LEU A 702 -8.25 15.85 -72.55
N LEU A 703 -8.39 17.18 -72.49
CA LEU A 703 -8.79 18.00 -73.63
C LEU A 703 -7.76 17.96 -74.77
N GLU A 704 -6.47 17.88 -74.45
CA GLU A 704 -5.39 17.69 -75.44
C GLU A 704 -5.37 16.28 -76.04
N PHE A 705 -5.83 15.28 -75.28
CA PHE A 705 -5.88 13.88 -75.72
C PHE A 705 -7.11 13.57 -76.59
N LEU A 706 -8.27 14.18 -76.32
CA LEU A 706 -9.53 13.91 -77.03
C LEU A 706 -9.42 13.94 -78.58
N PRO A 707 -8.73 14.90 -79.22
CA PRO A 707 -8.60 14.94 -80.68
C PRO A 707 -7.77 13.79 -81.29
N THR A 708 -7.01 13.06 -80.46
CA THR A 708 -6.19 11.92 -80.92
C THR A 708 -6.99 10.62 -81.02
N LEU A 709 -8.18 10.58 -80.43
CA LEU A 709 -9.07 9.42 -80.41
C LEU A 709 -9.90 9.31 -81.70
N LYS A 710 -10.42 8.11 -81.97
CA LYS A 710 -11.43 7.95 -83.02
C LYS A 710 -12.71 8.73 -82.64
N PRO A 711 -13.48 9.26 -83.61
CA PRO A 711 -14.68 10.06 -83.34
C PRO A 711 -15.68 9.39 -82.38
N GLU A 712 -15.93 8.10 -82.53
CA GLU A 712 -16.84 7.34 -81.65
C GLU A 712 -16.32 7.22 -80.21
N GLU A 713 -15.02 6.98 -80.06
CA GLU A 713 -14.34 6.88 -78.75
C GLU A 713 -14.28 8.25 -78.05
N ALA A 714 -14.01 9.32 -78.81
CA ALA A 714 -14.03 10.70 -78.32
C ALA A 714 -15.44 11.11 -77.87
N ALA A 715 -16.47 10.82 -78.67
CA ALA A 715 -17.86 11.11 -78.32
C ALA A 715 -18.29 10.37 -77.03
N GLY A 716 -17.91 9.10 -76.88
CA GLY A 716 -18.11 8.34 -75.64
C GLY A 716 -17.41 8.97 -74.45
N ARG A 717 -16.15 9.41 -74.61
CA ARG A 717 -15.35 10.03 -73.55
C ARG A 717 -15.91 11.37 -73.09
N VAL A 718 -16.35 12.18 -74.03
CA VAL A 718 -16.93 13.51 -73.80
C VAL A 718 -18.27 13.40 -73.05
N LYS A 719 -19.08 12.38 -73.37
CA LYS A 719 -20.31 12.08 -72.60
C LYS A 719 -19.97 11.77 -71.13
N VAL A 720 -18.94 10.95 -70.89
CA VAL A 720 -18.47 10.64 -69.53
C VAL A 720 -17.95 11.89 -68.81
N LEU A 721 -17.28 12.80 -69.51
CA LEU A 721 -16.87 14.10 -68.95
C LEU A 721 -18.08 14.93 -68.51
N TRP A 722 -19.14 15.00 -69.32
CA TRP A 722 -20.38 15.68 -68.97
C TRP A 722 -21.04 15.08 -67.72
N GLU A 723 -21.11 13.74 -67.64
CA GLU A 723 -21.63 13.05 -66.46
C GLU A 723 -20.78 13.30 -65.20
N ALA A 724 -19.46 13.30 -65.34
CA ALA A 724 -18.54 13.56 -64.23
C ALA A 724 -18.60 15.02 -63.74
N LEU A 725 -18.87 15.98 -64.64
CA LEU A 725 -19.18 17.36 -64.27
C LEU A 725 -20.52 17.47 -63.55
N ALA A 726 -21.52 16.66 -63.93
CA ALA A 726 -22.81 16.63 -63.25
C ALA A 726 -22.69 16.04 -61.84
N ASP A 727 -21.84 15.04 -61.63
CA ASP A 727 -21.54 14.56 -60.27
C ASP A 727 -20.84 15.62 -59.42
N LEU A 728 -19.92 16.38 -60.02
CA LEU A 728 -19.21 17.46 -59.33
C LEU A 728 -20.20 18.54 -58.88
N GLU A 729 -21.15 18.90 -59.74
CA GLU A 729 -22.25 19.82 -59.43
C GLU A 729 -23.13 19.29 -58.29
N GLY A 730 -23.53 18.01 -58.34
CA GLY A 730 -24.32 17.38 -57.29
C GLY A 730 -23.66 17.36 -55.91
N ARG A 731 -22.34 17.58 -55.84
CA ARG A 731 -21.57 17.72 -54.59
C ARG A 731 -21.43 19.15 -54.08
N GLY A 732 -21.75 20.13 -54.94
CA GLY A 732 -21.68 21.54 -54.63
C GLY A 732 -21.18 22.36 -55.81
N THR A 733 -21.80 23.51 -56.00
CA THR A 733 -21.50 24.40 -57.13
C THR A 733 -20.27 25.28 -56.90
N ALA A 734 -19.68 25.27 -55.70
CA ALA A 734 -18.60 26.18 -55.32
C ALA A 734 -17.37 26.09 -56.23
N ALA A 735 -16.98 24.88 -56.64
CA ALA A 735 -15.82 24.67 -57.52
C ALA A 735 -15.98 25.34 -58.89
N PHE A 736 -17.21 25.55 -59.37
CA PHE A 736 -17.50 26.19 -60.64
C PHE A 736 -17.29 27.71 -60.63
N TYR A 737 -16.99 28.29 -59.46
CA TYR A 737 -16.77 29.71 -59.29
C TYR A 737 -15.38 30.00 -58.73
N GLY A 738 -14.68 30.95 -59.35
CA GLY A 738 -13.63 31.70 -58.67
C GLY A 738 -14.22 32.82 -57.81
N ALA A 739 -13.45 33.29 -56.84
CA ALA A 739 -13.84 34.38 -55.95
C ALA A 739 -12.77 35.47 -55.92
N TYR A 740 -13.20 36.71 -56.08
CA TYR A 740 -12.33 37.88 -56.01
C TYR A 740 -12.83 38.84 -54.93
N LYS A 741 -11.95 39.21 -53.98
CA LYS A 741 -12.27 40.12 -52.87
C LYS A 741 -11.44 41.40 -52.93
N TRP A 742 -12.08 42.54 -52.71
CA TRP A 742 -11.43 43.86 -52.67
C TRP A 742 -12.19 44.79 -51.74
N GLY A 743 -11.55 45.88 -51.30
CA GLY A 743 -12.25 46.86 -50.48
C GLY A 743 -11.39 47.97 -49.89
N TYR A 744 -11.97 48.62 -48.88
CA TYR A 744 -11.33 49.58 -47.99
C TYR A 744 -11.16 48.97 -46.58
N SER A 745 -10.58 49.72 -45.65
CA SER A 745 -10.40 49.28 -44.26
C SER A 745 -11.72 48.99 -43.51
N HIS A 746 -12.85 49.50 -44.00
CA HIS A 746 -14.16 49.43 -43.34
C HIS A 746 -15.25 48.76 -44.20
N GLU A 747 -14.96 48.39 -45.45
CA GLU A 747 -15.92 47.73 -46.35
C GLU A 747 -15.18 46.74 -47.26
N THR A 748 -15.71 45.52 -47.41
CA THR A 748 -15.18 44.47 -48.29
C THR A 748 -16.27 43.99 -49.25
N LYS A 749 -15.95 43.93 -50.54
CA LYS A 749 -16.80 43.32 -51.58
C LYS A 749 -16.16 42.01 -52.06
N THR A 750 -17.02 41.06 -52.39
CA THR A 750 -16.64 39.78 -53.01
C THR A 750 -17.52 39.57 -54.23
N ALA A 751 -16.91 39.29 -55.38
CA ALA A 751 -17.64 38.83 -56.57
C ALA A 751 -17.19 37.43 -56.97
N ARG A 752 -18.14 36.66 -57.49
CA ARG A 752 -17.91 35.35 -58.09
C ARG A 752 -17.80 35.50 -59.60
N PHE A 753 -16.93 34.72 -60.20
CA PHE A 753 -16.77 34.61 -61.66
C PHE A 753 -16.61 33.13 -62.03
N ASP A 754 -16.81 32.78 -63.29
CA ASP A 754 -16.69 31.38 -63.72
C ASP A 754 -15.25 30.88 -63.57
N ALA A 755 -15.11 29.71 -62.95
CA ALA A 755 -13.81 29.09 -62.71
C ALA A 755 -13.04 28.82 -64.02
N THR A 756 -11.72 28.71 -63.93
CA THR A 756 -10.84 28.50 -65.08
C THR A 756 -11.23 27.30 -65.94
N PHE A 757 -11.62 26.18 -65.33
CA PHE A 757 -12.06 25.03 -66.12
C PHE A 757 -13.35 25.30 -66.89
N VAL A 758 -14.30 26.07 -66.34
CA VAL A 758 -15.56 26.43 -67.01
C VAL A 758 -15.26 27.32 -68.22
N ARG A 759 -14.42 28.34 -68.05
CA ARG A 759 -13.97 29.21 -69.15
C ARG A 759 -13.25 28.40 -70.24
N THR A 760 -12.40 27.45 -69.84
CA THR A 760 -11.67 26.57 -70.76
C THR A 760 -12.65 25.70 -71.57
N LEU A 761 -13.62 25.07 -70.93
CA LEU A 761 -14.64 24.25 -71.59
C LEU A 761 -15.51 25.05 -72.57
N ASN A 762 -15.74 26.34 -72.32
CA ASN A 762 -16.50 27.18 -73.25
C ASN A 762 -15.72 27.60 -74.51
N GLN A 763 -14.38 27.56 -74.45
CA GLN A 763 -13.51 28.02 -75.53
C GLN A 763 -12.91 26.88 -76.35
N VAL A 764 -12.58 25.76 -75.71
CA VAL A 764 -11.92 24.62 -76.35
C VAL A 764 -12.92 23.77 -77.13
N ALA A 765 -12.45 23.15 -78.21
CA ALA A 765 -13.22 22.20 -78.99
C ALA A 765 -13.25 20.82 -78.31
N TRP A 766 -14.37 20.48 -77.69
CA TRP A 766 -14.52 19.21 -76.96
C TRP A 766 -15.91 18.57 -77.09
N VAL A 767 -16.88 19.23 -77.72
CA VAL A 767 -18.24 18.70 -77.91
C VAL A 767 -18.35 18.19 -79.35
N PRO A 768 -18.81 16.94 -79.60
CA PRO A 768 -18.99 16.45 -80.96
C PRO A 768 -20.14 17.18 -81.67
N ASN A 769 -19.93 17.60 -82.92
CA ASN A 769 -21.00 18.04 -83.81
C ASN A 769 -21.70 16.83 -84.47
N ALA A 770 -22.66 17.11 -85.37
CA ALA A 770 -23.41 16.07 -86.09
C ALA A 770 -22.52 15.14 -86.95
N ASP A 771 -21.33 15.61 -87.36
CA ASP A 771 -20.35 14.87 -88.16
C ASP A 771 -19.32 14.12 -87.29
N GLY A 772 -19.43 14.23 -85.96
CA GLY A 772 -18.49 13.63 -85.00
C GLY A 772 -17.19 14.41 -84.78
N GLU A 773 -17.05 15.59 -85.37
CA GLU A 773 -15.92 16.49 -85.13
C GLU A 773 -16.08 17.24 -83.80
N LEU A 774 -15.00 17.32 -83.02
CA LEU A 774 -15.01 18.10 -81.78
C LEU A 774 -15.00 19.60 -82.10
N VAL A 775 -15.96 20.33 -81.54
CA VAL A 775 -16.13 21.77 -81.70
C VAL A 775 -16.42 22.42 -80.33
N PRO A 776 -16.26 23.75 -80.19
CA PRO A 776 -16.68 24.44 -78.97
C PRO A 776 -18.19 24.32 -78.72
N PRO A 777 -18.66 24.28 -77.46
CA PRO A 777 -20.08 24.12 -77.13
C PRO A 777 -21.00 25.12 -77.84
N SER A 778 -20.53 26.35 -78.06
CA SER A 778 -21.30 27.44 -78.68
C SER A 778 -21.70 27.22 -80.14
N LEU A 779 -21.21 26.14 -80.77
CA LEU A 779 -21.56 25.71 -82.13
C LEU A 779 -22.52 24.50 -82.15
N VAL A 780 -22.89 23.94 -80.99
CA VAL A 780 -23.70 22.73 -80.88
C VAL A 780 -24.97 23.00 -80.09
N VAL A 781 -26.11 22.54 -80.62
CA VAL A 781 -27.39 22.55 -79.90
C VAL A 781 -27.42 21.36 -78.95
N PHE A 782 -27.61 21.59 -77.65
CA PHE A 782 -27.48 20.55 -76.62
C PHE A 782 -28.36 19.30 -76.90
N ASP A 783 -29.59 19.51 -77.36
CA ASP A 783 -30.57 18.42 -77.59
C ASP A 783 -30.11 17.41 -78.65
N THR A 784 -29.18 17.77 -79.54
CA THR A 784 -28.67 16.84 -80.57
C THR A 784 -27.68 15.82 -80.02
N LEU A 785 -27.18 16.01 -78.80
CA LEU A 785 -26.14 15.17 -78.18
C LEU A 785 -26.70 13.92 -77.48
N GLY A 786 -28.00 13.91 -77.16
CA GLY A 786 -28.63 12.82 -76.41
C GLY A 786 -28.10 12.65 -74.98
N TRP A 787 -27.48 13.70 -74.41
CA TRP A 787 -26.97 13.70 -73.04
C TRP A 787 -28.08 14.01 -72.03
N LYS A 788 -27.93 13.53 -70.80
CA LYS A 788 -28.88 13.87 -69.72
C LYS A 788 -28.76 15.38 -69.42
N PRO A 789 -29.86 16.15 -69.47
CA PRO A 789 -29.83 17.58 -69.18
C PRO A 789 -29.47 17.82 -67.70
N ASN A 790 -28.62 18.81 -67.46
CA ASN A 790 -28.33 19.36 -66.12
C ASN A 790 -28.53 20.88 -66.20
N PRO A 791 -29.59 21.44 -65.57
CA PRO A 791 -29.92 22.86 -65.68
C PRO A 791 -28.76 23.78 -65.27
N PHE A 792 -28.05 23.45 -64.18
CA PHE A 792 -26.92 24.26 -63.72
C PHE A 792 -25.77 24.25 -64.72
N LEU A 793 -25.34 23.08 -65.19
CA LEU A 793 -24.25 23.00 -66.17
C LEU A 793 -24.60 23.71 -67.48
N GLN A 794 -25.87 23.68 -67.91
CA GLN A 794 -26.32 24.42 -69.09
C GLN A 794 -26.33 25.94 -68.90
N THR A 795 -26.39 26.45 -67.65
CA THR A 795 -26.13 27.88 -67.38
C THR A 795 -24.64 28.24 -67.45
N LYS A 796 -23.74 27.25 -67.33
CA LYS A 796 -22.30 27.46 -67.27
C LYS A 796 -21.58 27.18 -68.57
N ILE A 797 -22.01 26.14 -69.27
CA ILE A 797 -21.47 25.75 -70.57
C ILE A 797 -22.38 26.32 -71.65
N ALA A 798 -21.87 27.27 -72.41
CA ALA A 798 -22.60 28.07 -73.37
C ALA A 798 -22.84 27.29 -74.67
N PHE A 799 -23.85 26.41 -74.68
CA PHE A 799 -24.32 25.74 -75.88
C PHE A 799 -25.05 26.70 -76.83
N LYS A 800 -25.13 26.34 -78.12
CA LYS A 800 -25.89 27.10 -79.12
C LYS A 800 -27.40 27.05 -78.80
N PRO A 801 -28.07 28.19 -78.57
CA PRO A 801 -29.50 28.20 -78.33
C PRO A 801 -30.26 27.73 -79.59
N PRO A 802 -31.25 26.83 -79.46
CA PRO A 802 -32.00 26.30 -80.61
C PRO A 802 -32.75 27.40 -81.39
N ILE A 803 -33.12 28.50 -80.71
CA ILE A 803 -33.80 29.64 -81.32
C ILE A 803 -32.95 30.37 -82.38
N ILE A 804 -31.62 30.30 -82.28
CA ILE A 804 -30.73 30.97 -83.25
C ILE A 804 -30.85 30.34 -84.63
N ASP A 805 -30.93 29.00 -84.70
CA ASP A 805 -31.09 28.29 -85.97
C ASP A 805 -32.48 28.50 -86.58
N GLN A 806 -33.47 28.71 -85.71
CA GLN A 806 -34.84 29.04 -86.13
C GLN A 806 -34.93 30.48 -86.67
N LEU A 807 -34.40 31.46 -85.94
CA LEU A 807 -34.37 32.86 -86.34
C LEU A 807 -33.52 33.08 -87.61
N ALA A 808 -32.41 32.35 -87.76
CA ALA A 808 -31.57 32.41 -88.96
C ALA A 808 -32.34 31.97 -90.21
N LYS A 809 -33.05 30.83 -90.11
CA LYS A 809 -33.91 30.32 -91.19
C LYS A 809 -35.06 31.28 -91.50
N GLU A 810 -35.69 31.86 -90.49
CA GLU A 810 -36.76 32.86 -90.64
C GLU A 810 -36.26 34.16 -91.30
N ALA A 811 -35.00 34.55 -91.05
CA ALA A 811 -34.34 35.70 -91.67
C ALA A 811 -33.72 35.39 -93.05
N GLY A 812 -33.87 34.16 -93.58
CA GLY A 812 -33.32 33.76 -94.88
C GLY A 812 -31.80 33.59 -94.91
N ILE A 813 -31.15 33.46 -93.75
CA ILE A 813 -29.71 33.25 -93.60
C ILE A 813 -29.48 31.75 -93.35
N ASP A 814 -28.58 31.13 -94.11
CA ASP A 814 -28.15 29.75 -93.84
C ASP A 814 -27.53 29.69 -92.43
N PRO A 815 -28.07 28.87 -91.50
CA PRO A 815 -27.48 28.70 -90.17
C PRO A 815 -25.99 28.34 -90.21
N ALA A 816 -25.53 27.61 -91.24
CA ALA A 816 -24.12 27.29 -91.43
C ALA A 816 -23.26 28.54 -91.69
N ALA A 817 -23.82 29.60 -92.28
CA ALA A 817 -23.12 30.88 -92.46
C ALA A 817 -22.93 31.61 -91.13
N LEU A 818 -23.90 31.56 -90.22
CA LEU A 818 -23.75 32.12 -88.86
C LEU A 818 -22.73 31.34 -88.04
N ASP A 819 -22.71 30.01 -88.17
CA ASP A 819 -21.69 29.17 -87.53
C ASP A 819 -20.30 29.44 -88.09
N LEU A 820 -20.17 29.69 -89.39
CA LEU A 820 -18.91 30.09 -90.03
C LEU A 820 -18.43 31.46 -89.52
N LEU A 821 -19.32 32.44 -89.40
CA LEU A 821 -19.00 33.75 -88.84
C LEU A 821 -18.50 33.64 -87.39
N ARG A 822 -19.18 32.80 -86.59
CA ARG A 822 -18.78 32.52 -85.20
C ARG A 822 -17.44 31.78 -85.14
N LYS A 823 -17.19 30.80 -86.02
CA LYS A 823 -15.89 30.11 -86.17
C LYS A 823 -14.75 31.07 -86.53
N LEU A 824 -15.03 32.12 -87.32
CA LEU A 824 -14.05 33.14 -87.71
C LEU A 824 -13.85 34.25 -86.66
N GLY A 825 -14.57 34.17 -85.53
CA GLY A 825 -14.49 35.12 -84.41
C GLY A 825 -15.19 36.45 -84.67
N ILE A 826 -16.05 36.52 -85.69
CA ILE A 826 -16.71 37.76 -86.11
C ILE A 826 -18.01 37.92 -85.31
N THR A 827 -18.02 38.86 -84.37
CA THR A 827 -19.11 39.02 -83.39
C THR A 827 -19.90 40.32 -83.54
N ASN A 828 -19.46 41.23 -84.40
CA ASN A 828 -20.16 42.49 -84.63
C ASN A 828 -20.06 42.92 -86.09
N VAL A 829 -20.98 43.78 -86.49
CA VAL A 829 -21.09 44.29 -87.86
C VAL A 829 -19.83 45.05 -88.27
N ALA A 830 -19.13 45.74 -87.34
CA ALA A 830 -17.92 46.49 -87.67
C ALA A 830 -16.74 45.58 -88.06
N ASP A 831 -16.52 44.46 -87.36
CA ASP A 831 -15.49 43.47 -87.69
C ASP A 831 -15.85 42.72 -88.99
N LEU A 832 -17.12 42.38 -89.18
CA LEU A 832 -17.62 41.79 -90.42
C LEU A 832 -17.40 42.74 -91.63
N THR A 833 -17.76 44.01 -91.46
CA THR A 833 -17.64 45.06 -92.47
C THR A 833 -16.16 45.35 -92.78
N SER A 834 -15.30 45.34 -91.75
CA SER A 834 -13.84 45.50 -91.87
C SER A 834 -13.21 44.35 -92.67
N ARG A 835 -13.52 43.09 -92.35
CA ARG A 835 -12.97 41.91 -93.05
C ARG A 835 -13.53 41.72 -94.46
N LEU A 836 -14.75 42.19 -94.72
CA LEU A 836 -15.37 42.18 -96.05
C LEU A 836 -15.05 43.42 -96.90
N GLY A 837 -14.38 44.44 -96.34
CA GLY A 837 -13.93 45.63 -97.08
C GLY A 837 -15.04 46.61 -97.51
N ILE A 838 -16.14 46.70 -96.76
CA ILE A 838 -17.32 47.51 -97.12
C ILE A 838 -17.21 48.93 -96.52
N THR A 839 -17.24 49.99 -97.33
CA THR A 839 -16.92 51.37 -96.90
C THR A 839 -18.11 52.31 -96.64
N ASN A 840 -19.37 51.87 -96.79
CA ASN A 840 -20.55 52.71 -96.48
C ASN A 840 -21.80 51.86 -96.15
N PRO A 841 -22.30 51.84 -94.89
CA PRO A 841 -23.55 51.18 -94.53
C PRO A 841 -24.80 52.10 -94.73
N PRO A 842 -26.02 51.54 -94.97
CA PRO A 842 -27.27 52.32 -95.03
C PRO A 842 -27.75 52.79 -93.64
N PHE A 843 -28.42 53.96 -93.60
CA PHE A 843 -28.94 54.63 -92.41
C PHE A 843 -30.32 54.10 -91.99
N GLU A 844 -30.54 53.85 -90.69
CA GLU A 844 -31.88 53.60 -90.12
C GLU A 844 -32.34 54.76 -89.19
N PRO A 845 -33.65 55.09 -89.18
CA PRO A 845 -34.24 56.23 -88.47
C PRO A 845 -34.72 55.90 -87.04
N GLU A 846 -34.69 56.91 -86.14
CA GLU A 846 -35.26 56.82 -84.78
C GLU A 846 -36.80 56.99 -84.72
N PRO A 847 -37.49 56.33 -83.78
CA PRO A 847 -38.83 56.70 -83.31
C PRO A 847 -38.79 57.21 -81.85
N SER A 848 -39.13 58.47 -81.58
CA SER A 848 -40.45 59.03 -81.25
C SER A 848 -40.96 58.79 -79.81
N THR A 849 -40.98 59.88 -79.04
CA THR A 849 -41.59 60.07 -77.72
C THR A 849 -43.12 60.09 -77.77
N ALA A 850 -43.79 59.32 -76.90
CA ALA A 850 -45.21 59.49 -76.58
C ALA A 850 -45.45 59.23 -75.09
N SER A 851 -46.31 60.08 -74.52
CA SER A 851 -46.60 60.32 -73.10
C SER A 851 -47.61 59.34 -72.48
N GLU A 852 -47.64 59.35 -71.14
CA GLU A 852 -48.49 58.62 -70.17
C GLU A 852 -50.02 58.64 -70.45
N PRO A 853 -50.80 57.79 -69.74
CA PRO A 853 -51.44 58.30 -68.52
C PRO A 853 -51.57 57.33 -67.34
N GLU A 854 -51.63 57.92 -66.14
CA GLU A 854 -52.12 57.35 -64.87
C GLU A 854 -53.61 56.95 -64.93
N ALA A 855 -54.01 55.91 -64.17
CA ALA A 855 -55.25 55.86 -63.38
C ALA A 855 -55.39 54.51 -62.60
N ASP A 856 -55.51 54.62 -61.28
CA ASP A 856 -56.39 53.92 -60.33
C ASP A 856 -56.53 52.37 -60.31
N GLU A 857 -56.18 51.78 -59.16
CA GLU A 857 -56.76 50.54 -58.58
C GLU A 857 -58.28 50.71 -58.28
N PRO A 858 -59.13 49.67 -57.99
CA PRO A 858 -58.83 48.35 -57.38
C PRO A 858 -59.70 47.12 -57.80
N SER A 859 -59.43 45.97 -57.15
CA SER A 859 -60.41 45.00 -56.58
C SER A 859 -61.14 43.95 -57.44
N ASP A 860 -60.68 42.70 -57.30
CA ASP A 860 -61.37 41.50 -56.74
C ASP A 860 -62.47 40.71 -57.50
N GLY A 861 -62.45 39.38 -57.33
CA GLY A 861 -63.47 38.38 -57.70
C GLY A 861 -62.99 37.29 -58.69
N ASP A 862 -62.47 36.13 -58.25
CA ASP A 862 -63.16 34.95 -57.68
C ASP A 862 -64.00 34.13 -58.68
N VAL A 863 -63.62 32.86 -58.95
CA VAL A 863 -64.51 31.81 -59.49
C VAL A 863 -63.97 30.39 -59.18
N TYR A 864 -64.58 29.72 -58.18
CA TYR A 864 -64.90 28.27 -58.01
C TYR A 864 -63.78 27.21 -58.09
N ASP A 865 -63.55 26.33 -57.10
CA ASP A 865 -64.43 25.44 -56.33
C ASP A 865 -65.08 24.34 -57.18
N ASP A 866 -64.39 23.21 -57.34
CA ASP A 866 -65.00 21.89 -57.54
C ASP A 866 -64.01 20.76 -57.20
N ALA A 867 -64.49 19.80 -56.42
CA ALA A 867 -63.90 18.52 -56.01
C ALA A 867 -63.05 18.46 -54.72
N LYS A 868 -63.76 18.63 -53.59
CA LYS A 868 -63.62 17.75 -52.42
C LYS A 868 -64.05 16.31 -52.78
N ASP A 869 -63.26 15.31 -52.37
CA ASP A 869 -63.70 14.11 -51.65
C ASP A 869 -62.58 13.07 -51.62
N LEU A 870 -61.86 12.97 -50.49
CA LEU A 870 -61.22 11.77 -49.93
C LEU A 870 -60.48 12.20 -48.64
N TYR A 871 -61.25 12.65 -47.64
CA TYR A 871 -60.76 12.75 -46.27
C TYR A 871 -60.97 11.41 -45.54
N GLY A 872 -60.06 11.09 -44.63
CA GLY A 872 -60.28 10.15 -43.54
C GLY A 872 -59.55 10.66 -42.31
N ASP A 873 -60.32 11.28 -41.43
CA ASP A 873 -60.07 11.78 -40.07
C ASP A 873 -58.78 11.32 -39.36
N ASP A 874 -57.80 12.22 -39.23
CA ASP A 874 -56.98 12.45 -38.01
C ASP A 874 -55.89 13.50 -38.26
N MET A 875 -56.19 14.78 -38.02
CA MET A 875 -55.23 15.76 -37.46
C MET A 875 -55.91 17.09 -37.07
N PRO A 876 -55.69 17.61 -35.84
CA PRO A 876 -56.15 18.94 -35.44
C PRO A 876 -55.12 20.07 -35.66
N ASP A 877 -55.63 21.17 -36.23
CA ASP A 877 -55.32 22.61 -36.16
C ASP A 877 -53.91 23.21 -36.38
N ILE A 878 -53.80 24.03 -37.43
CA ILE A 878 -52.78 25.07 -37.70
C ILE A 878 -53.49 26.43 -37.85
N PRO A 879 -52.97 27.55 -37.32
CA PRO A 879 -52.65 28.71 -38.20
C PRO A 879 -51.48 29.60 -37.70
N PRO A 880 -50.99 30.61 -38.46
CA PRO A 880 -50.72 30.72 -39.91
C PRO A 880 -49.30 31.30 -40.22
N GLY A 881 -48.90 31.38 -41.50
CA GLY A 881 -47.52 31.62 -41.97
C GLY A 881 -47.02 33.06 -42.15
N THR A 882 -45.69 33.21 -41.95
CA THR A 882 -44.60 33.93 -42.69
C THR A 882 -44.87 35.30 -43.35
N PRO A 883 -43.95 36.30 -43.24
CA PRO A 883 -42.71 36.27 -44.05
C PRO A 883 -41.43 36.94 -43.46
N ASP A 884 -40.32 36.62 -44.13
CA ASP A 884 -39.06 37.39 -44.35
C ASP A 884 -39.33 38.88 -44.72
N PRO A 885 -38.37 39.85 -44.86
CA PRO A 885 -36.92 39.69 -45.14
C PRO A 885 -35.99 40.80 -44.56
N ASP A 886 -34.73 40.75 -45.01
CA ASP A 886 -33.63 41.72 -44.93
C ASP A 886 -33.95 43.24 -45.00
N GLY A 887 -33.00 44.02 -44.46
CA GLY A 887 -32.74 45.44 -44.75
C GLY A 887 -33.35 46.38 -43.72
N GLY A 888 -32.67 47.36 -43.12
CA GLY A 888 -31.49 48.11 -43.48
C GLY A 888 -31.66 49.50 -42.85
N ASP A 889 -30.54 50.12 -42.50
CA ASP A 889 -30.35 51.54 -42.18
C ASP A 889 -30.92 52.14 -40.88
N GLY A 890 -29.98 52.63 -40.06
CA GLY A 890 -29.92 54.06 -39.82
C GLY A 890 -30.44 54.61 -38.48
N VAL A 891 -29.47 55.17 -37.72
CA VAL A 891 -29.57 56.41 -36.94
C VAL A 891 -30.16 56.36 -35.51
N GLY A 892 -29.37 56.93 -34.57
CA GLY A 892 -29.78 57.49 -33.27
C GLY A 892 -29.53 56.55 -32.09
N GLY A 893 -28.50 56.73 -31.24
CA GLY A 893 -28.36 57.81 -30.26
C GLY A 893 -29.20 57.50 -29.01
N GLY A 894 -28.73 57.43 -27.76
CA GLY A 894 -27.45 57.69 -27.11
C GLY A 894 -27.65 57.54 -25.58
N ALA A 895 -26.57 57.83 -24.84
CA ALA A 895 -26.43 57.94 -23.37
C ALA A 895 -26.31 56.62 -22.56
N GLY A 896 -25.27 56.40 -21.74
CA GLY A 896 -24.11 57.25 -21.49
C GLY A 896 -23.10 56.67 -20.49
N ARG A 897 -21.85 57.11 -20.68
CA ARG A 897 -20.73 57.36 -19.74
C ARG A 897 -20.26 56.19 -18.88
N GLY A 898 -18.98 55.85 -18.79
CA GLY A 898 -17.69 56.48 -19.16
C GLY A 898 -16.64 55.65 -18.39
N ASP A 899 -15.35 55.66 -18.64
CA ASP A 899 -14.46 56.44 -19.45
C ASP A 899 -13.15 55.61 -19.46
N GLN A 900 -12.63 55.33 -20.66
CA GLN A 900 -11.24 55.56 -21.09
C GLN A 900 -10.15 55.64 -20.00
N GLY A 901 -8.95 55.12 -20.21
CA GLY A 901 -8.24 54.71 -21.41
C GLY A 901 -6.86 54.23 -20.96
N ARG A 902 -5.83 54.06 -21.76
CA ARG A 902 -5.57 54.27 -23.19
C ARG A 902 -4.24 53.54 -23.41
N SER A 903 -4.08 52.91 -24.57
CA SER A 903 -2.77 52.63 -25.14
C SER A 903 -1.98 53.94 -25.30
N GLY A 904 -0.65 53.98 -25.25
CA GLY A 904 0.32 52.92 -25.13
C GLY A 904 1.73 53.50 -25.26
N THR A 905 2.69 52.58 -25.44
CA THR A 905 4.01 52.76 -26.05
C THR A 905 4.98 53.74 -25.41
N GLY A 906 6.14 53.23 -24.99
CA GLY A 906 7.33 54.09 -24.88
C GLY A 906 8.37 53.63 -23.86
N ALA A 907 9.21 52.68 -24.28
CA ALA A 907 10.66 52.60 -24.06
C ALA A 907 11.32 53.09 -22.74
N SER A 908 12.23 52.22 -22.29
CA SER A 908 13.57 52.52 -21.76
C SER A 908 13.77 52.72 -20.25
N ARG A 909 14.66 51.84 -19.77
CA ARG A 909 15.79 52.09 -18.86
C ARG A 909 15.48 52.56 -17.42
N GLY A 910 15.76 51.63 -16.50
CA GLY A 910 16.99 51.75 -15.71
C GLY A 910 16.82 52.17 -14.26
N GLY A 911 17.47 51.39 -13.38
CA GLY A 911 17.82 51.75 -12.00
C GLY A 911 16.64 51.70 -11.03
N GLY A 912 16.67 50.96 -9.94
CA GLY A 912 17.81 50.65 -9.09
C GLY A 912 17.53 51.24 -7.72
N LEU A 913 17.71 50.41 -6.68
CA LEU A 913 17.84 50.76 -5.26
C LEU A 913 16.53 51.24 -4.60
N GLY A 914 16.14 50.80 -3.42
CA GLY A 914 16.84 50.06 -2.38
C GLY A 914 16.26 50.47 -1.03
N ASN A 915 16.29 49.54 -0.08
CA ASN A 915 16.03 49.67 1.36
C ASN A 915 14.64 50.14 1.82
N GLY A 916 14.06 49.63 2.89
CA GLY A 916 14.53 48.75 3.95
C GLY A 916 13.65 48.98 5.19
N GLY A 917 13.65 48.03 6.14
CA GLY A 917 13.16 48.28 7.49
C GLY A 917 12.05 47.36 8.00
N THR A 918 12.46 46.22 8.55
CA THR A 918 11.87 45.52 9.72
C THR A 918 11.81 46.42 10.98
N PRO A 919 11.27 45.99 12.15
CA PRO A 919 10.37 44.85 12.49
C PRO A 919 9.24 45.21 13.49
N GLY A 920 8.33 44.27 13.81
CA GLY A 920 7.55 44.33 15.07
C GLY A 920 6.25 43.50 15.18
N THR A 921 6.38 42.28 15.74
CA THR A 921 5.51 41.63 16.75
C THR A 921 4.01 41.32 16.54
N SER A 922 3.72 40.01 16.62
CA SER A 922 2.70 39.30 17.43
C SER A 922 1.19 39.27 17.08
N ASN A 923 0.67 38.04 17.22
CA ASN A 923 -0.69 37.57 17.55
C ASN A 923 -1.66 37.08 16.44
N ALA A 924 -1.76 35.74 16.40
CA ALA A 924 -2.92 34.90 16.71
C ALA A 924 -4.16 34.85 15.79
N HIS A 925 -4.40 33.60 15.36
CA HIS A 925 -5.63 32.86 15.03
C HIS A 925 -7.02 33.51 15.24
N GLY A 926 -7.92 33.22 14.30
CA GLY A 926 -9.37 33.27 14.46
C GLY A 926 -10.12 32.93 13.17
N ALA A 927 -11.05 31.98 13.26
CA ALA A 927 -11.65 31.24 12.15
C ALA A 927 -13.00 31.79 11.65
N SER A 928 -13.45 31.19 10.54
CA SER A 928 -14.84 30.89 10.15
C SER A 928 -15.64 31.90 9.31
N GLY A 929 -16.43 31.34 8.39
CA GLY A 929 -17.46 32.01 7.62
C GLY A 929 -18.19 31.03 6.70
N GLY A 930 -19.14 30.27 7.25
CA GLY A 930 -20.13 29.51 6.48
C GLY A 930 -21.35 30.36 6.11
N LYS A 931 -22.24 29.82 5.27
CA LYS A 931 -23.67 30.17 5.20
C LYS A 931 -24.46 29.09 4.46
N GLY A 932 -25.60 28.70 5.02
CA GLY A 932 -26.60 27.81 4.43
C GLY A 932 -27.99 28.46 4.30
N ASN A 933 -28.95 27.69 3.78
CA ASN A 933 -30.41 27.77 3.96
C ASN A 933 -31.04 26.57 3.20
N GLY A 934 -32.15 25.92 3.57
CA GLY A 934 -33.20 26.19 4.54
C GLY A 934 -34.14 24.98 4.74
N ASN A 935 -35.22 25.20 5.48
CA ASN A 935 -35.94 24.28 6.38
C ASN A 935 -37.20 23.61 5.77
N SER A 936 -37.53 22.37 6.17
CA SER A 936 -38.94 21.92 6.27
C SER A 936 -39.10 20.73 7.26
N HIS A 937 -40.06 20.85 8.18
CA HIS A 937 -40.39 19.85 9.20
C HIS A 937 -41.44 18.84 8.69
N ARG A 938 -41.19 17.54 8.90
CA ARG A 938 -42.21 16.50 9.10
C ARG A 938 -41.77 15.56 10.22
N ASN A 939 -42.66 15.35 11.20
CA ASN A 939 -42.55 14.30 12.22
C ASN A 939 -42.38 12.92 11.57
N ARG A 940 -41.32 12.20 11.96
CA ARG A 940 -41.18 10.76 11.76
C ARG A 940 -40.60 10.11 13.01
N THR A 941 -41.22 9.00 13.40
CA THR A 941 -40.96 8.08 14.51
C THR A 941 -39.52 7.52 14.47
N PRO A 942 -38.91 7.12 15.59
CA PRO A 942 -37.51 6.69 15.61
C PRO A 942 -37.40 5.25 15.08
N GLY A 943 -36.77 5.10 13.92
CA GLY A 943 -36.43 3.81 13.34
C GLY A 943 -35.99 3.96 11.88
N GLN A 944 -34.67 3.82 11.66
CA GLN A 944 -33.95 3.81 10.36
C GLN A 944 -33.87 5.18 9.64
N THR A 945 -32.73 5.72 9.21
CA THR A 945 -31.32 5.29 9.03
C THR A 945 -30.47 6.57 8.90
N GLY A 946 -29.19 6.56 9.33
CA GLY A 946 -28.20 7.58 8.89
C GLY A 946 -27.35 8.28 9.96
N GLY A 947 -27.40 7.87 11.23
CA GLY A 947 -26.43 8.32 12.24
C GLY A 947 -25.19 7.43 12.24
N ARG A 948 -24.00 8.01 12.45
CA ARG A 948 -22.80 7.22 12.80
C ARG A 948 -23.18 6.21 13.90
N PRO A 949 -22.73 4.95 13.84
CA PRO A 949 -23.03 4.00 14.90
C PRO A 949 -22.58 4.58 16.24
N PHE A 950 -23.44 4.49 17.25
CA PHE A 950 -23.10 4.79 18.64
C PHE A 950 -22.09 3.72 19.08
N ILE A 951 -20.80 4.06 19.09
CA ILE A 951 -19.71 3.12 19.39
C ILE A 951 -19.31 3.28 20.85
N SER A 952 -19.51 2.23 21.66
CA SER A 952 -18.94 2.11 22.99
C SER A 952 -17.55 1.46 22.90
N TYR A 953 -16.52 2.15 23.37
CA TYR A 953 -15.15 1.66 23.39
C TYR A 953 -14.88 0.91 24.70
N VAL A 954 -14.23 -0.25 24.59
CA VAL A 954 -13.60 -0.91 25.73
C VAL A 954 -12.11 -0.66 25.59
N GLY A 955 -11.44 -0.27 26.67
CA GLY A 955 -10.00 0.03 26.71
C GLY A 955 -9.31 -0.78 27.80
N THR A 956 -8.02 -1.03 27.64
CA THR A 956 -7.18 -1.70 28.63
C THR A 956 -6.20 -0.69 29.20
N HIS A 957 -6.43 -0.27 30.44
CA HIS A 957 -5.48 0.56 31.17
C HIS A 957 -4.84 -0.31 32.26
N PRO A 958 -3.51 -0.51 32.23
CA PRO A 958 -2.81 -1.37 33.20
C PRO A 958 -2.88 -0.86 34.65
N ASP A 959 -3.09 0.45 34.82
CA ASP A 959 -3.17 1.13 36.12
C ASP A 959 -4.41 2.05 36.15
N ASP A 960 -5.15 2.03 37.27
CA ASP A 960 -6.29 2.94 37.55
C ASP A 960 -5.85 4.42 37.72
N ASP A 961 -4.53 4.69 37.82
CA ASP A 961 -3.93 6.00 38.09
C ASP A 961 -3.32 6.66 36.84
N GLY A 962 -4.13 6.79 35.78
CA GLY A 962 -3.81 7.67 34.65
C GLY A 962 -3.86 9.15 35.04
N ALA A 963 -3.22 10.03 34.26
CA ALA A 963 -3.40 11.47 34.41
C ALA A 963 -4.89 11.83 34.30
N ASP A 964 -5.39 12.70 35.17
CA ASP A 964 -6.81 13.10 35.18
C ASP A 964 -7.22 13.60 33.78
N PRO A 965 -8.35 13.11 33.23
CA PRO A 965 -8.74 13.41 31.85
C PRO A 965 -9.12 14.89 31.62
N ASP A 966 -9.31 15.68 32.68
CA ASP A 966 -9.48 17.14 32.61
C ASP A 966 -8.18 17.89 33.01
N GLY A 967 -7.07 17.17 33.25
CA GLY A 967 -5.79 17.73 33.67
C GLY A 967 -5.79 18.32 35.09
N LEU A 968 -6.74 17.89 35.93
CA LEU A 968 -6.94 18.43 37.28
C LEU A 968 -6.12 17.67 38.33
N ASP A 969 -5.71 18.36 39.38
CA ASP A 969 -5.19 17.68 40.57
C ASP A 969 -6.31 16.93 41.33
N GLN A 970 -5.89 15.93 42.11
CA GLN A 970 -6.81 15.04 42.83
C GLN A 970 -7.75 15.79 43.79
N ALA A 971 -7.27 16.88 44.42
CA ALA A 971 -8.06 17.67 45.36
C ALA A 971 -9.18 18.46 44.65
N THR A 972 -8.87 19.06 43.50
CA THR A 972 -9.80 19.78 42.65
C THR A 972 -10.83 18.81 42.05
N ARG A 973 -10.40 17.62 41.65
CA ARG A 973 -11.28 16.56 41.14
C ARG A 973 -12.33 16.13 42.16
N MET A 974 -11.91 15.87 43.40
CA MET A 974 -12.81 15.53 44.52
C MET A 974 -13.79 16.66 44.85
N GLN A 975 -13.36 17.93 44.71
CA GLN A 975 -14.23 19.07 44.96
C GLN A 975 -15.33 19.20 43.89
N ILE A 976 -15.01 18.99 42.62
CA ILE A 976 -15.97 19.03 41.51
C ILE A 976 -17.00 17.89 41.62
N GLU A 977 -16.54 16.69 41.98
CA GLU A 977 -17.41 15.54 42.23
C GLU A 977 -18.37 15.78 43.40
N ARG A 978 -17.90 16.40 44.49
CA ARG A 978 -18.75 16.81 45.61
C ARG A 978 -19.84 17.79 45.18
N HIS A 979 -19.50 18.79 44.36
CA HIS A 979 -20.47 19.75 43.83
C HIS A 979 -21.50 19.10 42.91
N ALA A 980 -21.08 18.14 42.08
CA ALA A 980 -21.96 17.36 41.22
C ALA A 980 -22.97 16.54 42.05
N ILE A 981 -22.51 15.86 43.11
CA ILE A 981 -23.37 15.12 44.04
C ILE A 981 -24.37 16.05 44.74
N ASP A 982 -23.93 17.21 45.22
CA ASP A 982 -24.82 18.19 45.87
C ASP A 982 -25.91 18.71 44.91
N LEU A 983 -25.57 18.93 43.64
CA LEU A 983 -26.53 19.29 42.61
C LEU A 983 -27.56 18.17 42.37
N ILE A 984 -27.11 16.91 42.29
CA ILE A 984 -28.00 15.77 42.09
C ILE A 984 -28.96 15.60 43.25
N ILE A 985 -28.49 15.66 44.50
CA ILE A 985 -29.33 15.55 45.70
C ILE A 985 -30.35 16.70 45.76
N LYS A 986 -29.98 17.91 45.32
CA LYS A 986 -30.92 19.03 45.22
C LYS A 986 -32.02 18.78 44.19
N LEU A 987 -31.70 18.12 43.08
CA LEU A 987 -32.67 17.77 42.03
C LEU A 987 -33.53 16.55 42.40
N GLU A 988 -32.95 15.58 43.12
CA GLU A 988 -33.59 14.31 43.51
C GLU A 988 -33.36 14.03 45.01
N PRO A 989 -34.18 14.63 45.90
CA PRO A 989 -33.97 14.55 47.36
C PRO A 989 -34.14 13.14 47.96
N ALA A 990 -34.69 12.20 47.19
CA ALA A 990 -34.85 10.80 47.60
C ALA A 990 -33.53 10.02 47.59
N LEU A 991 -32.52 10.51 46.84
CA LEU A 991 -31.20 9.89 46.78
C LEU A 991 -30.39 10.19 48.04
N ARG A 992 -29.72 9.16 48.56
CA ARG A 992 -28.84 9.22 49.74
C ARG A 992 -27.41 8.92 49.33
N ARG A 993 -26.46 9.57 49.99
CA ARG A 993 -25.03 9.30 49.79
C ARG A 993 -24.66 7.94 50.35
N THR A 994 -23.82 7.22 49.63
CA THR A 994 -23.25 5.95 50.06
C THR A 994 -22.16 6.19 51.11
N PRO A 995 -22.03 5.34 52.16
CA PRO A 995 -20.93 5.42 53.12
C PRO A 995 -19.54 5.28 52.45
N GLU A 996 -18.52 5.95 53.01
CA GLU A 996 -17.14 5.91 52.48
C GLU A 996 -16.62 4.47 52.38
N GLY A 997 -16.04 4.11 51.23
CA GLY A 997 -15.45 2.78 50.96
C GLY A 997 -16.23 1.88 50.00
N ASN A 998 -17.40 2.29 49.50
CA ASN A 998 -18.07 1.56 48.41
C ASN A 998 -17.45 1.93 47.05
N ARG A 999 -17.01 0.92 46.27
CA ARG A 999 -16.28 1.12 45.01
C ARG A 999 -17.18 1.09 43.76
N GLY A 1000 -18.49 0.90 43.90
CA GLY A 1000 -19.40 0.61 42.78
C GLY A 1000 -20.44 1.68 42.37
N PHE A 1001 -20.82 2.57 43.28
CA PHE A 1001 -21.82 3.64 43.08
C PHE A 1001 -21.74 4.70 44.20
N ASP A 1002 -22.12 5.94 43.90
CA ASP A 1002 -22.01 7.08 44.82
C ASP A 1002 -23.30 7.39 45.60
N LEU A 1003 -24.45 7.20 44.95
CA LEU A 1003 -25.77 7.49 45.53
C LEU A 1003 -26.68 6.27 45.41
N TYR A 1004 -27.66 6.17 46.30
CA TYR A 1004 -28.69 5.14 46.22
C TYR A 1004 -30.04 5.66 46.70
N GLU A 1005 -31.11 5.05 46.21
CA GLU A 1005 -32.47 5.24 46.69
C GLU A 1005 -32.93 3.96 47.37
N ALA A 1006 -33.59 4.07 48.53
CA ALA A 1006 -34.15 2.92 49.25
C ALA A 1006 -35.62 3.16 49.56
N ASP A 1007 -36.40 2.08 49.55
CA ASP A 1007 -37.79 2.10 49.97
C ASP A 1007 -37.92 2.35 51.50
N PRO A 1008 -39.14 2.59 52.02
CA PRO A 1008 -39.36 2.77 53.45
C PRO A 1008 -38.95 1.56 54.32
N GLY A 1009 -38.78 0.37 53.73
CA GLY A 1009 -38.32 -0.86 54.38
C GLY A 1009 -36.80 -1.06 54.33
N GLY A 1010 -36.05 -0.12 53.77
CA GLY A 1010 -34.58 -0.19 53.67
C GLY A 1010 -34.07 -1.00 52.47
N LYS A 1011 -34.95 -1.46 51.58
CA LYS A 1011 -34.54 -2.16 50.35
C LYS A 1011 -34.11 -1.14 49.31
N GLN A 1012 -32.88 -1.28 48.81
CA GLN A 1012 -32.33 -0.41 47.77
C GLN A 1012 -33.10 -0.62 46.45
N LEU A 1013 -33.69 0.45 45.94
CA LEU A 1013 -34.47 0.51 44.70
C LEU A 1013 -33.62 0.93 43.51
N ARG A 1014 -32.63 1.79 43.76
CA ARG A 1014 -31.83 2.43 42.73
C ARG A 1014 -30.39 2.64 43.19
N TRP A 1015 -29.44 2.38 42.31
CA TRP A 1015 -28.02 2.65 42.49
C TRP A 1015 -27.57 3.65 41.43
N VAL A 1016 -26.87 4.70 41.84
CA VAL A 1016 -26.46 5.79 40.95
C VAL A 1016 -24.97 6.06 41.12
N GLU A 1017 -24.23 5.88 40.05
CA GLU A 1017 -22.83 6.31 39.91
C GLU A 1017 -22.79 7.70 39.30
N VAL A 1018 -21.95 8.59 39.83
CA VAL A 1018 -21.85 9.99 39.43
C VAL A 1018 -20.50 10.25 38.77
N LYS A 1019 -20.53 10.82 37.56
CA LYS A 1019 -19.34 11.27 36.85
C LYS A 1019 -19.44 12.75 36.59
N SER A 1020 -18.53 13.53 37.13
CA SER A 1020 -18.45 14.97 36.88
C SER A 1020 -17.42 15.28 35.78
N MET A 1021 -17.63 16.34 35.02
CA MET A 1021 -16.67 16.84 34.02
C MET A 1021 -16.75 18.36 33.88
N THR A 1022 -15.66 18.99 33.48
CA THR A 1022 -15.58 20.46 33.26
C THR A 1022 -16.24 20.88 31.94
N GLY A 1023 -16.22 20.01 30.93
CA GLY A 1023 -16.89 20.17 29.63
C GLY A 1023 -18.17 19.36 29.51
N SER A 1024 -18.39 18.76 28.34
CA SER A 1024 -19.53 17.92 27.97
C SER A 1024 -19.07 16.59 27.34
N LEU A 1025 -19.98 15.64 27.14
CA LEU A 1025 -19.71 14.38 26.43
C LEU A 1025 -19.30 14.57 24.95
N GLU A 1026 -19.48 15.77 24.39
CA GLU A 1026 -18.94 16.11 23.06
C GLU A 1026 -17.43 16.36 23.10
N ASP A 1027 -16.88 16.75 24.26
CA ASP A 1027 -15.47 17.07 24.44
C ASP A 1027 -14.63 15.81 24.70
N ARG A 1028 -15.14 14.87 25.52
CA ARG A 1028 -14.52 13.57 25.80
C ARG A 1028 -15.50 12.52 26.34
N PRO A 1029 -15.22 11.21 26.16
CA PRO A 1029 -16.04 10.16 26.75
C PRO A 1029 -15.85 10.04 28.27
N VAL A 1030 -16.80 9.33 28.89
CA VAL A 1030 -16.76 8.93 30.30
C VAL A 1030 -16.62 7.41 30.37
N ALA A 1031 -15.69 6.94 31.21
CA ALA A 1031 -15.47 5.52 31.45
C ALA A 1031 -16.07 5.07 32.79
N LEU A 1032 -16.50 3.81 32.85
CA LEU A 1032 -16.76 3.09 34.09
C LEU A 1032 -15.54 2.24 34.41
N SER A 1033 -15.11 2.21 35.68
CA SER A 1033 -14.07 1.28 36.12
C SER A 1033 -14.58 -0.17 36.06
N HIS A 1034 -13.69 -1.16 36.16
CA HIS A 1034 -14.07 -2.58 36.18
C HIS A 1034 -15.13 -2.88 37.24
N THR A 1035 -14.94 -2.35 38.46
CA THR A 1035 -15.88 -2.55 39.58
C THR A 1035 -17.24 -1.90 39.32
N GLN A 1036 -17.26 -0.70 38.72
CA GLN A 1036 -18.50 0.01 38.39
C GLN A 1036 -19.26 -0.68 37.24
N PHE A 1037 -18.53 -1.19 36.25
CA PHE A 1037 -19.10 -1.96 35.15
C PHE A 1037 -19.76 -3.25 35.65
N ASP A 1038 -19.11 -3.99 36.54
CA ASP A 1038 -19.66 -5.22 37.12
C ASP A 1038 -20.91 -4.94 37.97
N HIS A 1039 -20.90 -3.87 38.77
CA HIS A 1039 -22.09 -3.44 39.51
C HIS A 1039 -23.24 -3.01 38.58
N ALA A 1040 -22.94 -2.27 37.50
CA ALA A 1040 -23.93 -1.88 36.51
C ALA A 1040 -24.56 -3.09 35.82
N ARG A 1041 -23.76 -4.11 35.50
CA ARG A 1041 -24.22 -5.39 34.96
C ARG A 1041 -25.09 -6.17 35.95
N GLU A 1042 -24.67 -6.27 37.21
CA GLU A 1042 -25.37 -7.03 38.25
C GLU A 1042 -26.74 -6.42 38.59
N LYS A 1043 -26.82 -5.08 38.69
CA LYS A 1043 -28.02 -4.36 39.11
C LYS A 1043 -28.96 -4.00 37.95
N GLY A 1044 -28.49 -4.10 36.70
CA GLY A 1044 -29.31 -3.96 35.48
C GLY A 1044 -30.12 -2.66 35.43
N SER A 1045 -31.44 -2.75 35.25
CA SER A 1045 -32.34 -1.59 35.15
C SER A 1045 -32.41 -0.73 36.43
N ALA A 1046 -31.92 -1.24 37.56
CA ALA A 1046 -31.85 -0.48 38.79
C ALA A 1046 -30.55 0.33 38.94
N TYR A 1047 -29.57 0.14 38.04
CA TYR A 1047 -28.34 0.94 38.00
C TYR A 1047 -28.47 2.14 37.05
N TRP A 1048 -27.93 3.27 37.47
CA TRP A 1048 -27.93 4.51 36.72
C TRP A 1048 -26.54 5.15 36.72
N LEU A 1049 -26.14 5.69 35.58
CA LEU A 1049 -24.98 6.56 35.43
C LEU A 1049 -25.47 8.00 35.26
N TYR A 1050 -25.06 8.86 36.18
CA TYR A 1050 -25.34 10.28 36.15
C TYR A 1050 -24.09 11.04 35.72
N VAL A 1051 -24.13 11.69 34.55
CA VAL A 1051 -23.02 12.54 34.08
C VAL A 1051 -23.39 13.99 34.31
N VAL A 1052 -22.60 14.70 35.12
CA VAL A 1052 -22.76 16.13 35.35
C VAL A 1052 -21.77 16.88 34.47
N GLU A 1053 -22.31 17.45 33.39
CA GLU A 1053 -21.56 18.27 32.46
C GLU A 1053 -21.47 19.70 32.95
N HIS A 1054 -20.38 20.40 32.61
CA HIS A 1054 -20.06 21.74 33.09
C HIS A 1054 -20.14 21.86 34.62
N ALA A 1055 -19.67 20.85 35.34
CA ALA A 1055 -19.82 20.74 36.80
C ALA A 1055 -19.16 21.89 37.59
N THR A 1056 -18.25 22.64 36.96
CA THR A 1056 -17.58 23.82 37.53
C THR A 1056 -18.35 25.13 37.35
N ASP A 1057 -19.38 25.17 36.49
CA ASP A 1057 -20.21 26.35 36.26
C ASP A 1057 -21.68 26.05 36.62
N PRO A 1058 -22.15 26.48 37.82
CA PRO A 1058 -23.52 26.21 38.29
C PRO A 1058 -24.62 26.73 37.37
N THR A 1059 -24.34 27.70 36.49
CA THR A 1059 -25.32 28.27 35.56
C THR A 1059 -25.46 27.45 34.27
N LYS A 1060 -24.47 26.61 33.96
CA LYS A 1060 -24.43 25.73 32.78
C LYS A 1060 -24.47 24.26 33.13
N ALA A 1061 -24.30 23.91 34.41
CA ALA A 1061 -24.27 22.54 34.88
C ALA A 1061 -25.56 21.79 34.50
N ARG A 1062 -25.42 20.66 33.81
CA ARG A 1062 -26.54 19.81 33.41
C ARG A 1062 -26.29 18.36 33.78
N VAL A 1063 -27.34 17.69 34.26
CA VAL A 1063 -27.29 16.27 34.69
C VAL A 1063 -27.92 15.39 33.62
N LEU A 1064 -27.10 14.57 32.97
CA LEU A 1064 -27.51 13.51 32.07
C LEU A 1064 -27.74 12.22 32.86
N ARG A 1065 -28.86 11.55 32.63
CA ARG A 1065 -29.28 10.35 33.37
C ARG A 1065 -29.35 9.18 32.41
N ILE A 1066 -28.52 8.17 32.64
CA ILE A 1066 -28.40 7.01 31.78
C ILE A 1066 -28.79 5.78 32.60
N GLN A 1067 -29.96 5.22 32.33
CA GLN A 1067 -30.42 3.99 32.99
C GLN A 1067 -29.80 2.78 32.28
N ASN A 1068 -29.34 1.79 33.06
CA ASN A 1068 -28.81 0.54 32.53
C ASN A 1068 -27.74 0.74 31.43
N PRO A 1069 -26.66 1.51 31.68
CA PRO A 1069 -25.68 1.86 30.66
C PRO A 1069 -25.03 0.62 30.01
N VAL A 1070 -24.86 -0.47 30.77
CA VAL A 1070 -24.33 -1.74 30.26
C VAL A 1070 -25.36 -2.51 29.44
N GLY A 1071 -26.61 -2.63 29.90
CA GLY A 1071 -27.64 -3.35 29.17
C GLY A 1071 -28.19 -2.63 27.94
N LEU A 1072 -27.93 -1.33 27.80
CA LEU A 1072 -28.23 -0.56 26.58
C LEU A 1072 -27.12 -0.66 25.52
N ALA A 1073 -25.93 -1.15 25.88
CA ALA A 1073 -24.84 -1.37 24.92
C ALA A 1073 -25.14 -2.58 24.03
N GLN A 1074 -25.30 -2.35 22.72
CA GLN A 1074 -25.55 -3.42 21.74
C GLN A 1074 -24.28 -3.94 21.07
N THR A 1075 -23.23 -3.11 21.01
CA THR A 1075 -21.96 -3.45 20.37
C THR A 1075 -20.80 -2.85 21.17
N PHE A 1076 -19.78 -3.66 21.43
CA PHE A 1076 -18.52 -3.23 22.04
C PHE A 1076 -17.44 -3.13 20.96
N THR A 1077 -16.62 -2.08 21.01
CA THR A 1077 -15.49 -1.89 20.09
C THR A 1077 -14.19 -1.91 20.88
N PHE A 1078 -13.28 -2.79 20.47
CA PHE A 1078 -11.96 -2.96 21.07
C PHE A 1078 -10.96 -2.05 20.36
N ASP A 1079 -10.15 -1.32 21.12
CA ASP A 1079 -9.07 -0.51 20.55
C ASP A 1079 -7.74 -1.29 20.47
N ARG A 1080 -6.67 -0.60 20.07
CA ARG A 1080 -5.34 -1.21 19.89
C ARG A 1080 -4.73 -1.74 21.20
N GLY A 1081 -5.11 -1.22 22.36
CA GLY A 1081 -4.58 -1.64 23.67
C GLY A 1081 -4.93 -3.10 23.99
N TRP A 1082 -6.06 -3.59 23.50
CA TRP A 1082 -6.49 -4.99 23.68
C TRP A 1082 -5.55 -6.01 23.03
N ARG A 1083 -4.75 -5.60 22.05
CA ARG A 1083 -3.71 -6.45 21.45
C ARG A 1083 -2.65 -6.86 22.48
N GLU A 1084 -2.42 -6.02 23.50
CA GLU A 1084 -1.37 -6.23 24.49
C GLU A 1084 -1.76 -7.26 25.56
N ILE A 1085 -3.06 -7.54 25.74
CA ILE A 1085 -3.57 -8.55 26.67
C ILE A 1085 -4.27 -9.72 25.98
N ALA A 1086 -4.34 -9.73 24.65
CA ALA A 1086 -4.92 -10.82 23.88
C ALA A 1086 -4.03 -12.06 23.97
N GLN A 1087 -4.58 -13.16 24.51
CA GLN A 1087 -3.93 -14.47 24.44
C GLN A 1087 -4.00 -14.98 23.00
N THR A 1088 -2.83 -15.20 22.37
CA THR A 1088 -2.70 -15.60 20.97
C THR A 1088 -2.39 -17.09 20.79
N GLU A 1089 -2.30 -17.83 21.89
CA GLU A 1089 -2.17 -19.29 21.87
C GLU A 1089 -3.54 -19.94 21.56
N LEU A 1090 -3.55 -20.97 20.71
CA LEU A 1090 -4.75 -21.72 20.37
C LEU A 1090 -5.33 -22.39 21.63
N PRO A 1091 -6.67 -22.39 21.82
CA PRO A 1091 -7.27 -23.00 23.00
C PRO A 1091 -7.00 -24.51 23.01
N LEU A 1092 -6.67 -25.00 24.19
CA LEU A 1092 -6.30 -26.38 24.49
C LEU A 1092 -7.43 -27.40 24.35
#